data_AF-A0A2V5J976-F1
#
_entry.id   AF-A0A2V5J976-F1
#
_cell.length_a   1.000
_cell.length_b   1.000
_cell.length_c   1.000
_cell.angle_alpha   90.00
_cell.angle_beta   90.00
_cell.angle_gamma   90.00
#
_symmetry.space_group_name_H-M   'P 1'
#
loop_
_entity.id
_entity.type
_entity.pdbx_description
1 polymer ?
#
loop_
_entity_poly.entity_id
_entity_poly.type
_entity_poly.pdbx_seq_one_letter_code
_entity_poly.pdbx_strand_id
1 'polypeptide(L)'
;MAAPMNPKDLEKTEQHESLPVVVTAEEALTRARQQPNVALPLRITFDHHDPDNPRCWGFWRKWYITVFVSMLNVITTWCCGSFSSGATQIADHFHVSSEVTTLCLSLYVLGYAVGPVLLAPLSEYFGRQPIYIVSWFILCIFQLPLALAPNIGTILVCRLIAGLAGGAPLTNTGGTISDLWERDHSGWPMAVYGLSSTAGPPLALVMSGYIGLDLGWRWIFWIMLAISGGFWIVLVFTIPETRHSIRLQRKTAKIRRQMETEGLRSAESLDDIHGDNRKGLHQLLAITLTRPVRFLFTEPITLFSAIFNGFLYGLVYLFNEAFPLVFGAPHGHGFNVGQQGLCFLGIAIGPFIAFAAHPLQERYYRRAVAAHDGLSVPEARMWMARLGALLIPISLFWFGWTSYASVHWIVPIIASVFFGAGLYIVILSILNYVVDSYQTYSASALAGVILVRNVVGAGFPLFATQLYNKLDYEWASSLLGFIAILLVPIPFIFFYKGRAIRLRSPWAREHFDSNEDNLFNVVHEASCRWMQLDSQRQAWKRSLHVSGYRLRRTHEKSRNGCLRCKQQRKKCDEKRPSCSRCTKRSYTCQYPFPLSDDNLSEEPESAAHSPVSDLHVHVISGPEAPVSPSHHHHHHHHRLSDPTPDLDAQTSAQSRSSTDEARLDPSRLGPQSPNFLDATELSLLAHYLTHTSHIIPVDQLDLYALSVGVPNLAFRSKAVMSSLLALAAACQSHDIAKQALTPQSLLQIRELLGLAERHHRASLRHIQESMQSPEMYDHVLANAALMVLYASASHSIRVHLAATAKQRGQRLPGELLPQHSQWISFTRAAHTASTAVLNDIVNAADGASPIIHTESSLPSSALNTPGVLCPQDGPSEHTKRLFLPIVASTYTQAFERLRKRAETTVTILKNSNQSCNMAQLHASIETVSILAHCAAAALTPRQTPATSPQPQALALHKRARVSPWVANYMISVTSMEAPQILRRIIMSFLNKAPTEYLGLVQSVLDATSTGMEGSATAEVGALTATHVLAMDIFAHWLVLVMLLDGVWWIGGIGQWELGQVLAVLKTQDPLGLAETGETWWPESMYLVKRELSPSAP
;
A
#
# COMPACT_ATOMS: atom_id res chain seq x y z
N MET A 1 -58.15 -5.57 -15.15
CA MET A 1 -57.45 -6.74 -15.74
C MET A 1 -56.03 -6.30 -16.06
N ALA A 2 -55.01 -6.97 -15.52
CA ALA A 2 -53.63 -6.76 -15.94
C ALA A 2 -53.29 -7.77 -17.05
N ALA A 3 -52.53 -7.34 -18.07
CA ALA A 3 -52.04 -8.25 -19.10
C ALA A 3 -50.86 -9.08 -18.55
N PRO A 4 -50.71 -10.37 -18.92
CA PRO A 4 -49.55 -11.16 -18.53
C PRO A 4 -48.30 -10.62 -19.23
N MET A 5 -47.22 -10.42 -18.46
CA MET A 5 -45.95 -9.92 -18.99
C MET A 5 -45.24 -11.03 -19.79
N ASN A 6 -44.59 -10.65 -20.89
CA ASN A 6 -43.99 -11.58 -21.84
C ASN A 6 -42.72 -12.24 -21.26
N PRO A 7 -42.60 -13.58 -21.24
CA PRO A 7 -41.47 -14.26 -20.58
C PRO A 7 -40.09 -13.93 -21.18
N LYS A 8 -40.03 -13.47 -22.43
CA LYS A 8 -38.76 -13.08 -23.08
C LYS A 8 -38.13 -11.78 -22.55
N ASP A 9 -38.89 -10.96 -21.82
CA ASP A 9 -38.40 -9.69 -21.27
C ASP A 9 -37.81 -9.86 -19.86
N LEU A 10 -38.21 -10.93 -19.14
CA LEU A 10 -37.54 -11.39 -17.91
C LEU A 10 -36.12 -11.89 -18.21
N GLU A 11 -35.97 -12.77 -19.21
CA GLU A 11 -34.70 -13.42 -19.58
C GLU A 11 -33.59 -12.42 -20.01
N LYS A 12 -33.98 -11.21 -20.46
CA LYS A 12 -33.03 -10.12 -20.76
C LYS A 12 -32.64 -9.26 -19.57
N THR A 13 -33.41 -9.28 -18.48
CA THR A 13 -33.18 -8.43 -17.31
C THR A 13 -32.17 -9.05 -16.34
N GLU A 14 -32.07 -10.39 -16.30
CA GLU A 14 -31.13 -11.12 -15.44
C GLU A 14 -29.67 -11.09 -15.92
N GLN A 15 -29.39 -10.57 -17.13
CA GLN A 15 -28.02 -10.46 -17.68
C GLN A 15 -27.25 -9.22 -17.21
N HIS A 16 -27.77 -8.47 -16.23
CA HIS A 16 -27.02 -7.40 -15.57
C HIS A 16 -25.94 -7.97 -14.64
N GLU A 17 -24.72 -8.06 -15.19
CA GLU A 17 -23.39 -8.22 -14.55
C GLU A 17 -23.41 -8.34 -13.01
N SER A 18 -23.67 -9.55 -12.53
CA SER A 18 -23.67 -9.85 -11.09
C SER A 18 -22.24 -9.99 -10.57
N LEU A 19 -21.90 -9.17 -9.56
CA LEU A 19 -20.62 -9.27 -8.86
C LEU A 19 -20.40 -10.71 -8.34
N PRO A 20 -19.24 -11.32 -8.59
CA PRO A 20 -19.05 -12.75 -8.34
C PRO A 20 -19.12 -13.04 -6.84
N VAL A 21 -20.10 -13.87 -6.46
CA VAL A 21 -20.46 -14.07 -5.05
C VAL A 21 -19.45 -15.01 -4.40
N VAL A 22 -18.77 -14.49 -3.38
CA VAL A 22 -17.77 -15.21 -2.59
C VAL A 22 -18.48 -16.06 -1.54
N VAL A 23 -18.28 -17.38 -1.57
CA VAL A 23 -18.99 -18.37 -0.71
C VAL A 23 -18.12 -19.58 -0.38
N THR A 24 -18.50 -20.31 0.67
CA THR A 24 -17.89 -21.61 0.99
C THR A 24 -18.27 -22.69 -0.05
N ALA A 25 -17.53 -23.81 -0.03
CA ALA A 25 -17.76 -24.95 -0.90
C ALA A 25 -19.19 -25.52 -0.86
N GLU A 26 -19.79 -25.61 0.33
CA GLU A 26 -21.12 -26.20 0.52
C GLU A 26 -22.25 -25.21 0.19
N GLU A 27 -22.04 -23.91 0.45
CA GLU A 27 -22.92 -22.84 -0.03
C GLU A 27 -22.93 -22.73 -1.56
N ALA A 28 -21.77 -22.88 -2.21
CA ALA A 28 -21.69 -22.89 -3.66
C ALA A 28 -22.49 -24.06 -4.27
N LEU A 29 -22.35 -25.27 -3.71
CA LEU A 29 -23.13 -26.43 -4.14
C LEU A 29 -24.63 -26.29 -3.86
N THR A 30 -25.03 -25.80 -2.69
CA THR A 30 -26.45 -25.63 -2.35
C THR A 30 -27.13 -24.54 -3.18
N ARG A 31 -26.46 -23.40 -3.45
CA ARG A 31 -26.98 -22.36 -4.36
C ARG A 31 -27.07 -22.85 -5.81
N ALA A 32 -26.06 -23.57 -6.30
CA ALA A 32 -26.11 -24.17 -7.64
C ALA A 32 -27.27 -25.18 -7.78
N ARG A 33 -27.54 -26.01 -6.75
CA ARG A 33 -28.69 -26.93 -6.71
C ARG A 33 -30.05 -26.22 -6.59
N GLN A 34 -30.10 -25.03 -5.99
CA GLN A 34 -31.32 -24.21 -5.94
C GLN A 34 -31.66 -23.58 -7.30
N GLN A 35 -30.67 -23.35 -8.18
CA GLN A 35 -30.85 -22.75 -9.50
C GLN A 35 -30.06 -23.51 -10.60
N PRO A 36 -30.42 -24.78 -10.89
CA PRO A 36 -29.60 -25.67 -11.72
C PRO A 36 -29.39 -25.18 -13.17
N ASN A 37 -30.36 -24.43 -13.71
CA ASN A 37 -30.35 -23.91 -15.08
C ASN A 37 -29.61 -22.57 -15.23
N VAL A 38 -29.17 -21.95 -14.13
CA VAL A 38 -28.52 -20.63 -14.10
C VAL A 38 -27.01 -20.79 -13.92
N ALA A 39 -26.24 -19.97 -14.65
CA ALA A 39 -24.79 -19.88 -14.49
C ALA A 39 -24.44 -18.78 -13.47
N LEU A 40 -24.46 -19.12 -12.17
CA LEU A 40 -24.13 -18.18 -11.11
C LEU A 40 -22.60 -17.94 -11.07
N PRO A 41 -22.12 -16.68 -11.06
CA PRO A 41 -20.70 -16.38 -10.88
C PRO A 41 -20.31 -16.60 -9.42
N LEU A 42 -19.83 -17.80 -9.11
CA LEU A 42 -19.52 -18.25 -7.75
C LEU A 42 -18.00 -18.30 -7.53
N ARG A 43 -17.51 -17.76 -6.42
CA ARG A 43 -16.10 -17.80 -6.02
C ARG A 43 -15.89 -18.55 -4.71
N ILE A 44 -15.16 -19.67 -4.76
CA ILE A 44 -14.99 -20.56 -3.60
C ILE A 44 -13.93 -20.05 -2.62
N THR A 45 -14.30 -20.01 -1.33
CA THR A 45 -13.42 -19.79 -0.18
C THR A 45 -13.06 -21.11 0.52
N PHE A 46 -12.06 -21.07 1.40
CA PHE A 46 -12.03 -21.98 2.56
C PHE A 46 -13.08 -21.53 3.59
N ASP A 47 -13.65 -22.47 4.33
CA ASP A 47 -14.35 -22.19 5.57
C ASP A 47 -13.34 -21.95 6.74
N HIS A 48 -13.80 -21.31 7.81
CA HIS A 48 -13.02 -21.00 9.01
C HIS A 48 -12.36 -22.22 9.68
N HIS A 49 -12.95 -23.42 9.56
CA HIS A 49 -12.42 -24.66 10.16
C HIS A 49 -12.11 -25.76 9.12
N ASP A 50 -11.95 -25.38 7.84
CA ASP A 50 -11.78 -26.32 6.74
C ASP A 50 -10.50 -27.18 6.86
N PRO A 51 -10.55 -28.53 6.87
CA PRO A 51 -9.36 -29.39 6.82
C PRO A 51 -8.53 -29.24 5.51
N ASP A 52 -9.12 -28.64 4.46
CA ASP A 52 -8.38 -28.20 3.27
C ASP A 52 -7.53 -26.95 3.48
N ASN A 53 -7.64 -26.25 4.61
CA ASN A 53 -6.79 -25.13 5.00
C ASN A 53 -5.57 -25.60 5.83
N PRO A 54 -4.32 -25.46 5.33
CA PRO A 54 -3.08 -25.75 6.07
C PRO A 54 -2.94 -25.06 7.44
N ARG A 55 -3.58 -23.90 7.65
CA ARG A 55 -3.58 -23.19 8.95
C ARG A 55 -4.51 -23.85 9.97
N CYS A 56 -5.49 -24.63 9.55
CA CYS A 56 -6.36 -25.40 10.45
C CYS A 56 -5.74 -26.75 10.88
N TRP A 57 -4.55 -27.11 10.37
CA TRP A 57 -3.88 -28.36 10.75
C TRP A 57 -3.39 -28.40 12.20
N GLY A 58 -3.47 -29.58 12.82
CA GLY A 58 -3.01 -29.83 14.17
C GLY A 58 -1.53 -29.49 14.41
N PHE A 59 -1.25 -28.94 15.59
CA PHE A 59 0.04 -28.38 16.02
C PHE A 59 1.24 -29.28 15.70
N TRP A 60 1.17 -30.57 16.01
CA TRP A 60 2.24 -31.53 15.73
C TRP A 60 2.55 -31.72 14.24
N ARG A 61 1.53 -31.65 13.37
CA ARG A 61 1.72 -31.75 11.91
C ARG A 61 2.42 -30.52 11.36
N LYS A 62 2.03 -29.32 11.82
CA LYS A 62 2.71 -28.06 11.46
C LYS A 62 4.18 -28.08 11.89
N TRP A 63 4.46 -28.51 13.13
CA TRP A 63 5.83 -28.63 13.64
C TRP A 63 6.66 -29.69 12.91
N TYR A 64 6.10 -30.87 12.63
CA TYR A 64 6.78 -31.91 11.84
C TYR A 64 7.24 -31.37 10.49
N ILE A 65 6.34 -30.73 9.72
CA ILE A 65 6.70 -30.15 8.41
C ILE A 65 7.74 -29.03 8.60
N THR A 66 7.55 -28.14 9.58
CA THR A 66 8.47 -27.02 9.86
C THR A 66 9.90 -27.48 10.16
N VAL A 67 10.06 -28.49 11.02
CA VAL A 67 11.37 -29.08 11.38
C VAL A 67 11.94 -29.84 10.19
N PHE A 68 11.12 -30.58 9.44
CA PHE A 68 11.57 -31.34 8.28
C PHE A 68 12.13 -30.43 7.18
N VAL A 69 11.41 -29.39 6.75
CA VAL A 69 11.94 -28.46 5.73
C VAL A 69 13.15 -27.65 6.24
N SER A 70 13.20 -27.37 7.56
CA SER A 70 14.39 -26.79 8.18
C SER A 70 15.59 -27.74 8.13
N MET A 71 15.38 -29.06 8.28
CA MET A 71 16.44 -30.07 8.16
C MET A 71 16.91 -30.25 6.71
N LEU A 72 16.01 -30.11 5.72
CA LEU A 72 16.40 -30.03 4.31
C LEU A 72 17.42 -28.88 4.09
N ASN A 73 17.18 -27.71 4.68
CA ASN A 73 18.11 -26.56 4.64
C ASN A 73 19.43 -26.80 5.41
N VAL A 74 19.44 -27.62 6.47
CA VAL A 74 20.71 -28.08 7.10
C VAL A 74 21.50 -28.91 6.08
N ILE A 75 20.87 -29.92 5.50
CA ILE A 75 21.53 -30.89 4.62
C ILE A 75 22.03 -30.23 3.32
N THR A 76 21.34 -29.23 2.75
CA THR A 76 21.89 -28.47 1.60
C THR A 76 23.15 -27.69 1.94
N THR A 77 23.27 -27.17 3.18
CA THR A 77 24.51 -26.55 3.66
C THR A 77 25.60 -27.57 3.99
N TRP A 78 25.24 -28.81 4.34
CA TRP A 78 26.20 -29.92 4.45
C TRP A 78 26.77 -30.30 3.08
N CYS A 79 25.93 -30.56 2.07
CA CYS A 79 26.37 -30.79 0.69
C CYS A 79 27.23 -29.64 0.13
N CYS A 80 27.03 -28.41 0.62
CA CYS A 80 27.92 -27.29 0.32
C CYS A 80 29.29 -27.43 0.99
N GLY A 81 29.31 -27.40 2.32
CA GLY A 81 30.50 -27.21 3.15
C GLY A 81 31.36 -28.45 3.30
N SER A 82 30.77 -29.65 3.36
CA SER A 82 31.50 -30.89 3.66
C SER A 82 32.61 -31.22 2.66
N PHE A 83 32.55 -30.66 1.45
CA PHE A 83 33.62 -30.71 0.46
C PHE A 83 34.97 -30.16 0.97
N SER A 84 34.99 -29.11 1.79
CA SER A 84 36.25 -28.43 2.16
C SER A 84 37.18 -29.36 2.94
N SER A 85 36.66 -30.34 3.70
CA SER A 85 37.47 -31.38 4.36
C SER A 85 38.20 -32.32 3.38
N GLY A 86 37.75 -32.42 2.13
CA GLY A 86 38.40 -33.18 1.07
C GLY A 86 39.27 -32.33 0.13
N ALA A 87 39.36 -31.02 0.33
CA ALA A 87 39.91 -30.08 -0.64
C ALA A 87 41.37 -30.39 -1.03
N THR A 88 42.25 -30.58 -0.04
CA THR A 88 43.66 -30.92 -0.29
C THR A 88 43.80 -32.21 -1.09
N GLN A 89 43.12 -33.28 -0.66
CA GLN A 89 43.12 -34.57 -1.36
C GLN A 89 42.60 -34.49 -2.81
N ILE A 90 41.68 -33.57 -3.10
CA ILE A 90 41.14 -33.33 -4.46
C ILE A 90 42.16 -32.56 -5.30
N ALA A 91 42.85 -31.57 -4.72
CA ALA A 91 43.93 -30.85 -5.39
C ALA A 91 45.08 -31.81 -5.75
N ASP A 92 45.51 -32.64 -4.79
CA ASP A 92 46.56 -33.64 -4.97
C ASP A 92 46.18 -34.71 -6.01
N HIS A 93 44.95 -35.25 -5.94
CA HIS A 93 44.50 -36.35 -6.81
C HIS A 93 44.30 -35.93 -8.28
N PHE A 94 43.97 -34.67 -8.55
CA PHE A 94 43.81 -34.15 -9.92
C PHE A 94 44.97 -33.25 -10.37
N HIS A 95 46.00 -33.05 -9.53
CA HIS A 95 47.13 -32.15 -9.76
C HIS A 95 46.72 -30.71 -10.16
N VAL A 96 45.74 -30.16 -9.45
CA VAL A 96 45.23 -28.79 -9.65
C VAL A 96 45.62 -27.86 -8.49
N SER A 97 45.64 -26.54 -8.73
CA SER A 97 45.94 -25.58 -7.65
C SER A 97 44.79 -25.48 -6.64
N SER A 98 45.09 -25.00 -5.43
CA SER A 98 44.12 -24.83 -4.35
C SER A 98 42.96 -23.89 -4.73
N GLU A 99 43.22 -22.88 -5.58
CA GLU A 99 42.19 -21.97 -6.10
C GLU A 99 41.14 -22.69 -6.95
N VAL A 100 41.53 -23.71 -7.73
CA VAL A 100 40.60 -24.51 -8.56
C VAL A 100 39.69 -25.35 -7.67
N THR A 101 40.23 -25.88 -6.57
CA THR A 101 39.44 -26.62 -5.56
C THR A 101 38.53 -25.68 -4.77
N THR A 102 39.01 -24.49 -4.37
CA THR A 102 38.19 -23.46 -3.71
C THR A 102 37.05 -23.00 -4.63
N LEU A 103 37.31 -22.88 -5.95
CA LEU A 103 36.28 -22.60 -6.95
C LEU A 103 35.18 -23.68 -6.99
N CYS A 104 35.46 -24.94 -6.68
CA CYS A 104 34.41 -25.96 -6.53
C CYS A 104 33.47 -25.69 -5.35
N LEU A 105 33.91 -25.01 -4.28
CA LEU A 105 33.05 -24.49 -3.21
C LEU A 105 32.26 -23.28 -3.70
N SER A 106 32.95 -22.29 -4.26
CA SER A 106 32.32 -21.07 -4.79
C SER A 106 31.23 -21.35 -5.83
N LEU A 107 31.43 -22.31 -6.75
CA LEU A 107 30.40 -22.68 -7.74
C LEU A 107 29.16 -23.32 -7.12
N TYR A 108 29.30 -24.12 -6.05
CA TYR A 108 28.12 -24.62 -5.33
C TYR A 108 27.37 -23.45 -4.69
N VAL A 109 28.06 -22.54 -3.99
CA VAL A 109 27.42 -21.38 -3.34
C VAL A 109 26.82 -20.41 -4.37
N LEU A 110 27.43 -20.26 -5.54
CA LEU A 110 26.89 -19.48 -6.66
C LEU A 110 25.62 -20.13 -7.25
N GLY A 111 25.62 -21.45 -7.43
CA GLY A 111 24.40 -22.20 -7.76
C GLY A 111 23.32 -21.97 -6.70
N TYR A 112 23.69 -22.05 -5.42
CA TYR A 112 22.85 -21.77 -4.26
C TYR A 112 22.38 -20.31 -4.18
N ALA A 113 23.00 -19.37 -4.92
CA ALA A 113 22.55 -18.00 -5.06
C ALA A 113 21.48 -17.84 -6.16
N VAL A 114 21.66 -18.53 -7.30
CA VAL A 114 20.76 -18.44 -8.47
C VAL A 114 19.51 -19.33 -8.29
N GLY A 115 19.68 -20.54 -7.76
CA GLY A 115 18.63 -21.54 -7.55
C GLY A 115 17.38 -21.02 -6.82
N PRO A 116 17.50 -20.34 -5.66
CA PRO A 116 16.34 -19.84 -4.93
C PRO A 116 15.54 -18.80 -5.73
N VAL A 117 16.20 -17.96 -6.53
CA VAL A 117 15.55 -16.90 -7.33
C VAL A 117 14.70 -17.49 -8.46
N LEU A 118 15.10 -18.64 -9.02
CA LEU A 118 14.34 -19.38 -10.02
C LEU A 118 13.25 -20.28 -9.38
N LEU A 119 13.61 -21.01 -8.32
CA LEU A 119 12.76 -22.06 -7.74
C LEU A 119 11.67 -21.51 -6.80
N ALA A 120 11.86 -20.32 -6.22
CA ALA A 120 10.81 -19.65 -5.43
C ALA A 120 9.55 -19.33 -6.26
N PRO A 121 9.59 -18.56 -7.38
CA PRO A 121 8.42 -18.31 -8.22
C PRO A 121 7.84 -19.58 -8.86
N LEU A 122 8.67 -20.58 -9.18
CA LEU A 122 8.17 -21.88 -9.64
C LEU A 122 7.32 -22.58 -8.55
N SER A 123 7.71 -22.47 -7.27
CA SER A 123 6.91 -23.01 -6.15
C SER A 123 5.62 -22.23 -5.87
N GLU A 124 5.52 -21.00 -6.39
CA GLU A 124 4.31 -20.17 -6.32
C GLU A 124 3.30 -20.58 -7.40
N TYR A 125 3.77 -21.01 -8.57
CA TYR A 125 2.95 -21.43 -9.70
C TYR A 125 2.53 -22.91 -9.61
N PHE A 126 3.47 -23.82 -9.34
CA PHE A 126 3.24 -25.27 -9.33
C PHE A 126 2.91 -25.84 -7.94
N GLY A 127 3.07 -25.05 -6.86
CA GLY A 127 2.96 -25.50 -5.47
C GLY A 127 4.33 -25.79 -4.82
N ARG A 128 4.36 -25.82 -3.48
CA ARG A 128 5.61 -26.03 -2.73
C ARG A 128 6.10 -27.48 -2.89
N GLN A 129 5.21 -28.46 -2.75
CA GLN A 129 5.58 -29.89 -2.66
C GLN A 129 6.26 -30.41 -3.95
N PRO A 130 5.73 -30.16 -5.18
CA PRO A 130 6.39 -30.64 -6.39
C PRO A 130 7.79 -30.07 -6.59
N ILE A 131 7.98 -28.78 -6.27
CA ILE A 131 9.29 -28.12 -6.43
C ILE A 131 10.31 -28.64 -5.40
N TYR A 132 9.90 -28.87 -4.15
CA TYR A 132 10.76 -29.59 -3.19
C TYR A 132 11.16 -30.98 -3.72
N ILE A 133 10.21 -31.80 -4.17
CA ILE A 133 10.48 -33.17 -4.63
C ILE A 133 11.44 -33.18 -5.83
N VAL A 134 11.20 -32.33 -6.83
CA VAL A 134 12.02 -32.29 -8.06
C VAL A 134 13.39 -31.69 -7.81
N SER A 135 13.50 -30.57 -7.08
CA SER A 135 14.81 -29.97 -6.82
C SER A 135 15.66 -30.86 -5.92
N TRP A 136 15.06 -31.51 -4.92
CA TRP A 136 15.76 -32.43 -4.04
C TRP A 136 16.21 -33.72 -4.75
N PHE A 137 15.40 -34.23 -5.70
CA PHE A 137 15.78 -35.34 -6.57
C PHE A 137 17.03 -35.00 -7.41
N ILE A 138 17.09 -33.80 -7.98
CA ILE A 138 18.24 -33.33 -8.75
C ILE A 138 19.47 -33.18 -7.83
N LEU A 139 19.34 -32.56 -6.65
CA LEU A 139 20.44 -32.46 -5.69
C LEU A 139 20.98 -33.84 -5.28
N CYS A 140 20.08 -34.81 -5.05
CA CYS A 140 20.43 -36.19 -4.72
C CYS A 140 21.19 -36.87 -5.87
N ILE A 141 20.62 -36.91 -7.08
CA ILE A 141 21.25 -37.56 -8.24
C ILE A 141 22.62 -36.95 -8.55
N PHE A 142 22.77 -35.63 -8.44
CA PHE A 142 24.06 -34.98 -8.73
C PHE A 142 25.15 -35.22 -7.66
N GLN A 143 24.87 -35.91 -6.55
CA GLN A 143 25.95 -36.45 -5.68
C GLN A 143 26.67 -37.67 -6.32
N LEU A 144 25.98 -38.46 -7.14
CA LEU A 144 26.54 -39.66 -7.78
C LEU A 144 27.72 -39.35 -8.74
N PRO A 145 27.62 -38.40 -9.69
CA PRO A 145 28.77 -38.02 -10.53
C PRO A 145 29.86 -37.26 -9.77
N LEU A 146 29.59 -36.74 -8.56
CA LEU A 146 30.61 -36.16 -7.69
C LEU A 146 31.44 -37.25 -6.99
N ALA A 147 30.79 -38.30 -6.48
CA ALA A 147 31.47 -39.46 -5.91
C ALA A 147 32.30 -40.23 -6.95
N LEU A 148 31.79 -40.33 -8.17
CA LEU A 148 32.40 -41.05 -9.31
C LEU A 148 33.25 -40.15 -10.23
N ALA A 149 33.55 -38.91 -9.84
CA ALA A 149 34.18 -37.92 -10.72
C ALA A 149 35.53 -38.40 -11.29
N PRO A 150 35.68 -38.45 -12.64
CA PRO A 150 36.94 -38.82 -13.31
C PRO A 150 37.85 -37.62 -13.58
N ASN A 151 37.33 -36.38 -13.48
CA ASN A 151 38.09 -35.14 -13.65
C ASN A 151 37.45 -33.99 -12.87
N ILE A 152 38.21 -32.91 -12.68
CA ILE A 152 37.78 -31.70 -11.95
C ILE A 152 36.63 -30.94 -12.63
N GLY A 153 36.51 -31.02 -13.97
CA GLY A 153 35.44 -30.39 -14.74
C GLY A 153 34.06 -30.96 -14.40
N THR A 154 33.96 -32.28 -14.24
CA THR A 154 32.76 -32.97 -13.73
C THR A 154 32.39 -32.45 -12.33
N ILE A 155 33.37 -32.24 -11.45
CA ILE A 155 33.14 -31.68 -10.11
C ILE A 155 32.59 -30.26 -10.20
N LEU A 156 33.25 -29.36 -10.94
CA LEU A 156 32.83 -27.96 -11.10
C LEU A 156 31.39 -27.83 -11.61
N VAL A 157 31.02 -28.56 -12.67
CA VAL A 157 29.68 -28.51 -13.27
C VAL A 157 28.62 -29.15 -12.35
N CYS A 158 28.90 -30.33 -11.78
CA CYS A 158 27.93 -31.00 -10.91
C CYS A 158 27.72 -30.26 -9.58
N ARG A 159 28.75 -29.57 -9.06
CA ARG A 159 28.62 -28.68 -7.88
C ARG A 159 27.71 -27.49 -8.16
N LEU A 160 27.84 -26.85 -9.33
CA LEU A 160 26.95 -25.74 -9.74
C LEU A 160 25.48 -26.20 -9.84
N ILE A 161 25.23 -27.35 -10.47
CA ILE A 161 23.88 -27.91 -10.64
C ILE A 161 23.29 -28.35 -9.28
N ALA A 162 24.07 -29.03 -8.43
CA ALA A 162 23.63 -29.43 -7.10
C ALA A 162 23.34 -28.21 -6.20
N GLY A 163 24.14 -27.14 -6.29
CA GLY A 163 23.88 -25.88 -5.61
C GLY A 163 22.58 -25.21 -6.05
N LEU A 164 22.34 -25.14 -7.37
CA LEU A 164 21.10 -24.62 -7.95
C LEU A 164 19.88 -25.42 -7.46
N ALA A 165 19.96 -26.74 -7.50
CA ALA A 165 18.91 -27.65 -7.05
C ALA A 165 18.65 -27.55 -5.52
N GLY A 166 19.71 -27.35 -4.73
CA GLY A 166 19.64 -27.10 -3.29
C GLY A 166 19.05 -25.74 -2.90
N GLY A 167 18.94 -24.79 -3.84
CA GLY A 167 18.43 -23.45 -3.56
C GLY A 167 16.97 -23.40 -3.10
N ALA A 168 16.12 -24.37 -3.49
CA ALA A 168 14.70 -24.34 -3.14
C ALA A 168 14.42 -24.45 -1.62
N PRO A 169 14.98 -25.42 -0.87
CA PRO A 169 14.87 -25.46 0.59
C PRO A 169 15.16 -24.13 1.31
N LEU A 170 16.10 -23.32 0.82
CA LEU A 170 16.48 -22.06 1.44
C LEU A 170 15.32 -21.03 1.43
N THR A 171 14.71 -20.76 0.28
CA THR A 171 13.59 -19.80 0.18
C THR A 171 12.24 -20.42 0.50
N ASN A 172 12.00 -21.65 0.07
CA ASN A 172 10.67 -22.26 0.13
C ASN A 172 10.30 -22.65 1.57
N THR A 173 11.27 -22.78 2.49
CA THR A 173 11.01 -22.98 3.92
C THR A 173 10.30 -21.77 4.53
N GLY A 174 10.78 -20.54 4.27
CA GLY A 174 10.12 -19.32 4.74
C GLY A 174 8.69 -19.19 4.20
N GLY A 175 8.49 -19.49 2.91
CA GLY A 175 7.16 -19.60 2.31
C GLY A 175 6.28 -20.63 3.01
N THR A 176 6.79 -21.86 3.20
CA THR A 176 6.10 -22.97 3.88
C THR A 176 5.70 -22.61 5.32
N ILE A 177 6.53 -21.85 6.04
CA ILE A 177 6.21 -21.34 7.38
C ILE A 177 5.06 -20.33 7.32
N SER A 178 5.06 -19.39 6.36
CA SER A 178 3.96 -18.42 6.17
C SER A 178 2.65 -19.04 5.67
N ASP A 179 2.75 -20.17 4.96
CA ASP A 179 1.64 -21.02 4.56
C ASP A 179 1.05 -21.75 5.80
N LEU A 180 1.87 -22.35 6.68
CA LEU A 180 1.41 -23.14 7.84
C LEU A 180 1.02 -22.34 9.09
N TRP A 181 1.65 -21.19 9.34
CA TRP A 181 1.54 -20.45 10.61
C TRP A 181 1.01 -19.04 10.41
N GLU A 182 0.26 -18.56 11.41
CA GLU A 182 -0.21 -17.18 11.48
C GLU A 182 0.89 -16.25 12.00
N ARG A 183 0.79 -14.95 11.67
CA ARG A 183 1.85 -13.95 11.89
C ARG A 183 2.35 -13.94 13.33
N ASP A 184 1.45 -13.88 14.31
CA ASP A 184 1.79 -13.79 15.74
C ASP A 184 2.30 -15.10 16.36
N HIS A 185 2.28 -16.20 15.61
CA HIS A 185 2.77 -17.51 16.03
C HIS A 185 3.97 -18.00 15.21
N SER A 186 4.26 -17.33 14.07
CA SER A 186 5.36 -17.64 13.14
C SER A 186 6.77 -17.48 13.71
N GLY A 187 6.96 -16.69 14.77
CA GLY A 187 8.30 -16.34 15.31
C GLY A 187 9.12 -17.55 15.79
N TRP A 188 8.47 -18.56 16.37
CA TRP A 188 9.14 -19.80 16.80
C TRP A 188 9.55 -20.70 15.62
N PRO A 189 8.67 -21.01 14.66
CA PRO A 189 9.04 -21.61 13.37
C PRO A 189 10.19 -20.88 12.66
N MET A 190 10.14 -19.54 12.59
CA MET A 190 11.16 -18.74 11.93
C MET A 190 12.52 -18.79 12.65
N ALA A 191 12.52 -18.91 13.99
CA ALA A 191 13.76 -19.13 14.76
C ALA A 191 14.40 -20.50 14.47
N VAL A 192 13.62 -21.55 14.24
CA VAL A 192 14.14 -22.88 13.86
C VAL A 192 14.72 -22.87 12.43
N TYR A 193 14.08 -22.16 11.50
CA TYR A 193 14.64 -21.92 10.17
C TYR A 193 15.92 -21.03 10.21
N GLY A 194 15.95 -20.00 11.06
CA GLY A 194 17.15 -19.22 11.31
C GLY A 194 18.30 -20.08 11.84
N LEU A 195 18.01 -20.98 12.78
CA LEU A 195 18.98 -21.91 13.36
C LEU A 195 19.55 -22.87 12.31
N SER A 196 18.70 -23.47 11.47
CA SER A 196 19.20 -24.35 10.39
C SER A 196 20.11 -23.60 9.41
N SER A 197 19.75 -22.35 9.10
CA SER A 197 20.52 -21.49 8.21
C SER A 197 21.89 -21.03 8.74
N THR A 198 22.17 -21.11 10.05
CA THR A 198 23.44 -20.65 10.63
C THR A 198 24.26 -21.74 11.33
N ALA A 199 23.61 -22.74 11.93
CA ALA A 199 24.29 -23.91 12.51
C ALA A 199 24.66 -24.95 11.44
N GLY A 200 23.92 -25.01 10.32
CA GLY A 200 24.13 -25.98 9.25
C GLY A 200 25.54 -25.96 8.64
N PRO A 201 26.04 -24.83 8.09
CA PRO A 201 27.34 -24.81 7.42
C PRO A 201 28.54 -25.19 8.31
N PRO A 202 28.66 -24.73 9.58
CA PRO A 202 29.73 -25.19 10.48
C PRO A 202 29.64 -26.69 10.81
N LEU A 203 28.43 -27.22 11.05
CA LEU A 203 28.23 -28.65 11.32
C LEU A 203 28.63 -29.54 10.14
N ALA A 204 28.63 -29.02 8.90
CA ALA A 204 29.10 -29.73 7.72
C ALA A 204 30.54 -30.25 7.89
N LEU A 205 31.42 -29.41 8.44
CA LEU A 205 32.86 -29.68 8.59
C LEU A 205 33.19 -30.50 9.84
N VAL A 206 32.39 -30.36 10.90
CA VAL A 206 32.42 -31.27 12.06
C VAL A 206 32.15 -32.71 11.62
N MET A 207 31.17 -32.91 10.73
CA MET A 207 30.83 -34.22 10.18
C MET A 207 31.86 -34.72 9.14
N SER A 208 32.29 -33.87 8.21
CA SER A 208 33.14 -34.31 7.08
C SER A 208 34.63 -34.40 7.38
N GLY A 209 35.13 -33.77 8.45
CA GLY A 209 36.55 -33.80 8.81
C GLY A 209 37.09 -35.22 8.93
N TYR A 210 36.41 -36.08 9.69
CA TYR A 210 36.78 -37.48 9.85
C TYR A 210 36.43 -38.34 8.63
N ILE A 211 35.30 -38.10 7.96
CA ILE A 211 34.95 -38.82 6.72
C ILE A 211 36.03 -38.61 5.65
N GLY A 212 36.52 -37.38 5.49
CA GLY A 212 37.62 -37.05 4.60
C GLY A 212 38.95 -37.67 5.04
N LEU A 213 39.26 -37.67 6.35
CA LEU A 213 40.49 -38.22 6.90
C LEU A 213 40.58 -39.76 6.75
N ASP A 214 39.54 -40.48 7.18
CA ASP A 214 39.59 -41.93 7.40
C ASP A 214 39.11 -42.74 6.17
N LEU A 215 38.19 -42.19 5.38
CA LEU A 215 37.61 -42.84 4.20
C LEU A 215 38.01 -42.15 2.86
N GLY A 216 38.50 -40.92 2.91
CA GLY A 216 38.87 -40.13 1.74
C GLY A 216 37.71 -39.40 1.08
N TRP A 217 38.03 -38.34 0.33
CA TRP A 217 37.07 -37.35 -0.18
C TRP A 217 35.86 -37.91 -0.95
N ARG A 218 36.00 -39.04 -1.67
CA ARG A 218 34.89 -39.66 -2.44
C ARG A 218 33.77 -40.16 -1.53
N TRP A 219 34.06 -40.60 -0.30
CA TRP A 219 33.05 -41.08 0.64
C TRP A 219 32.18 -39.96 1.24
N ILE A 220 32.66 -38.72 1.24
CA ILE A 220 31.86 -37.54 1.60
C ILE A 220 30.63 -37.46 0.70
N PHE A 221 30.80 -37.65 -0.61
CA PHE A 221 29.69 -37.64 -1.58
C PHE A 221 28.79 -38.88 -1.47
N TRP A 222 29.34 -40.08 -1.22
CA TRP A 222 28.52 -41.29 -1.00
C TRP A 222 27.62 -41.17 0.23
N ILE A 223 28.13 -40.63 1.34
CA ILE A 223 27.36 -40.42 2.56
C ILE A 223 26.31 -39.32 2.37
N MET A 224 26.64 -38.22 1.67
CA MET A 224 25.65 -37.18 1.32
C MET A 224 24.59 -37.67 0.32
N LEU A 225 24.93 -38.57 -0.61
CA LEU A 225 23.96 -39.26 -1.47
C LEU A 225 22.98 -40.10 -0.64
N ALA A 226 23.48 -40.89 0.31
CA ALA A 226 22.64 -41.72 1.18
C ALA A 226 21.70 -40.87 2.08
N ILE A 227 22.22 -39.79 2.70
CA ILE A 227 21.43 -38.87 3.54
C ILE A 227 20.37 -38.16 2.69
N SER A 228 20.76 -37.57 1.56
CA SER A 228 19.82 -36.85 0.67
C SER A 228 18.77 -37.78 0.07
N GLY A 229 19.12 -39.00 -0.33
CA GLY A 229 18.18 -40.02 -0.81
C GLY A 229 17.18 -40.48 0.25
N GLY A 230 17.63 -40.71 1.48
CA GLY A 230 16.75 -41.01 2.61
C GLY A 230 15.74 -39.90 2.88
N PHE A 231 16.20 -38.64 2.91
CA PHE A 231 15.31 -37.49 3.05
C PHE A 231 14.38 -37.28 1.84
N TRP A 232 14.80 -37.65 0.62
CA TRP A 232 13.93 -37.61 -0.56
C TRP A 232 12.75 -38.56 -0.44
N ILE A 233 12.99 -39.80 0.00
CA ILE A 233 11.95 -40.81 0.21
C ILE A 233 10.94 -40.30 1.24
N VAL A 234 11.41 -39.79 2.39
CA VAL A 234 10.52 -39.23 3.42
C VAL A 234 9.73 -38.02 2.88
N LEU A 235 10.39 -37.10 2.18
CA LEU A 235 9.76 -35.92 1.57
C LEU A 235 8.60 -36.28 0.64
N VAL A 236 8.77 -37.31 -0.21
CA VAL A 236 7.74 -37.78 -1.15
C VAL A 236 6.52 -38.36 -0.42
N PHE A 237 6.73 -39.15 0.64
CA PHE A 237 5.65 -39.86 1.32
C PHE A 237 4.96 -39.09 2.47
N THR A 238 5.65 -38.18 3.17
CA THR A 238 5.11 -37.58 4.41
C THR A 238 4.74 -36.10 4.31
N ILE A 239 5.30 -35.34 3.36
CA ILE A 239 5.10 -33.89 3.26
C ILE A 239 4.04 -33.55 2.20
N PRO A 240 2.83 -33.12 2.59
CA PRO A 240 1.78 -32.71 1.64
C PRO A 240 2.03 -31.32 1.05
N GLU A 241 1.32 -30.99 -0.02
CA GLU A 241 1.22 -29.60 -0.51
C GLU A 241 0.69 -28.64 0.57
N THR A 242 1.43 -27.56 0.79
CA THR A 242 1.17 -26.56 1.84
C THR A 242 0.61 -25.25 1.29
N ARG A 243 0.68 -24.97 -0.02
CA ARG A 243 0.21 -23.70 -0.58
C ARG A 243 -1.32 -23.62 -0.65
N HIS A 244 -1.87 -22.63 0.05
CA HIS A 244 -3.31 -22.32 0.10
C HIS A 244 -3.99 -22.28 -1.28
N SER A 245 -3.46 -21.48 -2.21
CA SER A 245 -4.09 -21.30 -3.53
C SER A 245 -4.18 -22.60 -4.34
N ILE A 246 -3.19 -23.49 -4.21
CA ILE A 246 -3.15 -24.77 -4.93
C ILE A 246 -4.11 -25.78 -4.31
N ARG A 247 -4.27 -25.80 -2.97
CA ARG A 247 -5.31 -26.60 -2.32
C ARG A 247 -6.72 -26.08 -2.67
N LEU A 248 -6.93 -24.77 -2.66
CA LEU A 248 -8.20 -24.14 -3.03
C LEU A 248 -8.56 -24.40 -4.50
N GLN A 249 -7.60 -24.29 -5.42
CA GLN A 249 -7.78 -24.66 -6.83
C GLN A 249 -8.15 -26.15 -7.00
N ARG A 250 -7.46 -27.05 -6.30
CA ARG A 250 -7.78 -28.50 -6.31
C ARG A 250 -9.17 -28.79 -5.72
N LYS A 251 -9.61 -28.05 -4.70
CA LYS A 251 -10.97 -28.14 -4.12
C LYS A 251 -12.02 -27.62 -5.09
N THR A 252 -11.80 -26.45 -5.68
CA THR A 252 -12.67 -25.83 -6.69
C THR A 252 -12.82 -26.74 -7.92
N ALA A 253 -11.74 -27.34 -8.42
CA ALA A 253 -11.78 -28.27 -9.54
C ALA A 253 -12.52 -29.59 -9.25
N LYS A 254 -12.52 -30.07 -7.98
CA LYS A 254 -13.38 -31.20 -7.57
C LYS A 254 -14.86 -30.79 -7.58
N ILE A 255 -15.17 -29.62 -7.02
CA ILE A 255 -16.54 -29.12 -6.92
C ILE A 255 -17.11 -28.77 -8.30
N ARG A 256 -16.29 -28.21 -9.21
CA ARG A 256 -16.66 -28.01 -10.61
C ARG A 256 -17.07 -29.32 -11.27
N ARG A 257 -16.27 -30.39 -11.11
CA ARG A 257 -16.61 -31.74 -11.59
C ARG A 257 -17.86 -32.34 -10.95
N GLN A 258 -18.14 -32.04 -9.69
CA GLN A 258 -19.40 -32.46 -9.05
C GLN A 258 -20.59 -31.72 -9.65
N MET A 259 -20.49 -30.40 -9.87
CA MET A 259 -21.50 -29.61 -10.56
C MET A 259 -21.70 -30.05 -12.02
N GLU A 260 -20.63 -30.34 -12.76
CA GLU A 260 -20.65 -30.94 -14.11
C GLU A 260 -21.41 -32.28 -14.10
N THR A 261 -21.14 -33.15 -13.12
CA THR A 261 -21.79 -34.47 -12.97
C THR A 261 -23.26 -34.36 -12.57
N GLU A 262 -23.62 -33.33 -11.79
CA GLU A 262 -25.01 -33.01 -11.41
C GLU A 262 -25.74 -32.17 -12.48
N GLY A 263 -25.09 -31.84 -13.61
CA GLY A 263 -25.70 -31.10 -14.73
C GLY A 263 -25.93 -29.60 -14.46
N LEU A 264 -25.26 -29.02 -13.46
CA LEU A 264 -25.51 -27.66 -12.98
C LEU A 264 -24.72 -26.64 -13.80
N ARG A 265 -25.41 -25.70 -14.48
CA ARG A 265 -24.78 -24.68 -15.35
C ARG A 265 -23.80 -23.76 -14.63
N SER A 266 -23.95 -23.58 -13.32
CA SER A 266 -23.01 -22.82 -12.48
C SER A 266 -21.58 -23.42 -12.44
N ALA A 267 -21.34 -24.63 -12.99
CA ALA A 267 -19.99 -25.18 -13.15
C ALA A 267 -19.11 -24.34 -14.10
N GLU A 268 -19.67 -23.77 -15.17
CA GLU A 268 -18.93 -23.03 -16.19
C GLU A 268 -18.36 -21.70 -15.64
N SER A 269 -19.05 -21.12 -14.65
CA SER A 269 -18.78 -19.83 -14.02
C SER A 269 -18.15 -19.92 -12.62
N LEU A 270 -17.74 -21.12 -12.18
CA LEU A 270 -17.18 -21.39 -10.85
C LEU A 270 -15.65 -21.31 -10.83
N ASP A 271 -15.07 -20.29 -10.18
CA ASP A 271 -13.60 -20.15 -10.03
C ASP A 271 -13.18 -19.94 -8.56
N ASP A 272 -11.87 -20.01 -8.27
CA ASP A 272 -11.33 -19.64 -6.97
C ASP A 272 -11.07 -18.13 -6.86
N ILE A 273 -11.09 -17.58 -5.63
CA ILE A 273 -10.82 -16.14 -5.35
C ILE A 273 -9.54 -15.62 -6.03
N HIS A 274 -8.56 -16.51 -6.25
CA HIS A 274 -7.24 -16.18 -6.80
C HIS A 274 -7.17 -16.32 -8.34
N GLY A 275 -8.27 -16.66 -9.02
CA GLY A 275 -8.34 -16.89 -10.47
C GLY A 275 -7.83 -15.71 -11.30
N ASP A 276 -8.41 -14.52 -11.10
CA ASP A 276 -8.07 -13.29 -11.86
C ASP A 276 -6.59 -12.90 -11.77
N ASN A 277 -5.92 -13.27 -10.67
CA ASN A 277 -4.53 -12.88 -10.41
C ASN A 277 -3.48 -13.84 -11.02
N ARG A 278 -3.90 -14.82 -11.84
CA ARG A 278 -3.03 -15.80 -12.52
C ARG A 278 -2.21 -15.19 -13.66
N LYS A 279 -1.15 -14.47 -13.30
CA LYS A 279 -0.12 -13.99 -14.23
C LYS A 279 0.59 -15.17 -14.88
N GLY A 280 0.72 -15.17 -16.21
CA GLY A 280 1.33 -16.25 -16.96
C GLY A 280 2.80 -16.49 -16.57
N LEU A 281 3.28 -17.73 -16.68
CA LEU A 281 4.59 -18.15 -16.14
C LEU A 281 5.75 -17.22 -16.52
N HIS A 282 5.85 -16.81 -17.79
CA HIS A 282 6.87 -15.86 -18.24
C HIS A 282 6.77 -14.49 -17.54
N GLN A 283 5.55 -13.97 -17.36
CA GLN A 283 5.30 -12.71 -16.65
C GLN A 283 5.62 -12.83 -15.16
N LEU A 284 5.28 -13.96 -14.53
CA LEU A 284 5.60 -14.24 -13.12
C LEU A 284 7.11 -14.34 -12.89
N LEU A 285 7.83 -15.04 -13.79
CA LEU A 285 9.29 -15.15 -13.74
C LEU A 285 9.96 -13.79 -13.99
N ALA A 286 9.56 -13.04 -15.01
CA ALA A 286 10.09 -11.70 -15.29
C ALA A 286 9.89 -10.74 -14.10
N ILE A 287 8.70 -10.75 -13.48
CA ILE A 287 8.40 -9.94 -12.29
C ILE A 287 9.25 -10.38 -11.08
N THR A 288 9.36 -11.69 -10.83
CA THR A 288 10.07 -12.19 -9.63
C THR A 288 11.60 -12.21 -9.78
N LEU A 289 12.14 -12.19 -11.01
CA LEU A 289 13.56 -11.97 -11.27
C LEU A 289 13.95 -10.49 -11.14
N THR A 290 13.11 -9.57 -11.64
CA THR A 290 13.43 -8.13 -11.62
C THR A 290 13.18 -7.47 -10.26
N ARG A 291 12.15 -7.89 -9.50
CA ARG A 291 11.81 -7.29 -8.20
C ARG A 291 12.93 -7.36 -7.15
N PRO A 292 13.59 -8.49 -6.88
CA PRO A 292 14.64 -8.58 -5.86
C PRO A 292 15.85 -7.70 -6.17
N VAL A 293 16.26 -7.64 -7.45
CA VAL A 293 17.34 -6.77 -7.92
C VAL A 293 16.94 -5.30 -7.82
N ARG A 294 15.71 -4.95 -8.23
CA ARG A 294 15.17 -3.59 -8.08
C ARG A 294 15.15 -3.18 -6.61
N PHE A 295 14.61 -4.01 -5.73
CA PHE A 295 14.56 -3.74 -4.29
C PHE A 295 15.96 -3.50 -3.74
N LEU A 296 16.93 -4.37 -4.05
CA LEU A 296 18.31 -4.21 -3.57
C LEU A 296 18.91 -2.82 -3.85
N PHE A 297 18.54 -2.18 -4.97
CA PHE A 297 19.04 -0.85 -5.33
C PHE A 297 18.10 0.32 -5.01
N THR A 298 16.78 0.10 -4.86
CA THR A 298 15.82 1.18 -4.51
C THR A 298 15.45 1.22 -3.02
N GLU A 299 15.62 0.11 -2.29
CA GLU A 299 15.08 -0.07 -0.94
C GLU A 299 16.20 -0.12 0.12
N PRO A 300 16.43 0.97 0.89
CA PRO A 300 17.59 1.07 1.79
C PRO A 300 17.56 0.03 2.91
N ILE A 301 16.38 -0.40 3.37
CA ILE A 301 16.27 -1.48 4.37
C ILE A 301 16.82 -2.78 3.79
N THR A 302 16.46 -3.13 2.55
CA THR A 302 16.97 -4.36 1.90
C THR A 302 18.45 -4.24 1.57
N LEU A 303 18.94 -3.08 1.14
CA LEU A 303 20.35 -2.84 0.82
C LEU A 303 21.25 -3.03 2.05
N PHE A 304 21.01 -2.31 3.15
CA PHE A 304 21.83 -2.44 4.35
C PHE A 304 21.67 -3.83 5.03
N SER A 305 20.47 -4.43 4.94
CA SER A 305 20.26 -5.83 5.36
C SER A 305 21.08 -6.81 4.54
N ALA A 306 21.10 -6.66 3.21
CA ALA A 306 21.82 -7.51 2.27
C ALA A 306 23.33 -7.40 2.45
N ILE A 307 23.86 -6.18 2.60
CA ILE A 307 25.28 -5.94 2.88
C ILE A 307 25.70 -6.64 4.18
N PHE A 308 24.98 -6.45 5.29
CA PHE A 308 25.40 -7.04 6.57
C PHE A 308 25.19 -8.56 6.61
N ASN A 309 24.03 -9.06 6.15
CA ASN A 309 23.76 -10.50 6.03
C ASN A 309 24.77 -11.21 5.12
N GLY A 310 25.18 -10.56 4.02
CA GLY A 310 26.16 -11.12 3.10
C GLY A 310 27.59 -11.07 3.60
N PHE A 311 28.00 -9.98 4.26
CA PHE A 311 29.30 -9.95 4.96
C PHE A 311 29.40 -11.08 5.99
N LEU A 312 28.37 -11.28 6.82
CA LEU A 312 28.36 -12.33 7.85
C LEU A 312 28.42 -13.75 7.29
N TYR A 313 27.74 -14.02 6.17
CA TYR A 313 27.79 -15.33 5.53
C TYR A 313 29.05 -15.53 4.69
N GLY A 314 29.62 -14.45 4.16
CA GLY A 314 30.97 -14.40 3.61
C GLY A 314 32.00 -14.84 4.65
N LEU A 315 31.93 -14.30 5.87
CA LEU A 315 32.78 -14.72 6.99
C LEU A 315 32.63 -16.21 7.32
N VAL A 316 31.41 -16.76 7.30
CA VAL A 316 31.19 -18.21 7.54
C VAL A 316 31.96 -19.06 6.54
N TYR A 317 31.91 -18.74 5.24
CA TYR A 317 32.65 -19.50 4.22
C TYR A 317 34.14 -19.15 4.17
N LEU A 318 34.55 -17.93 4.52
CA LEU A 318 35.97 -17.58 4.69
C LEU A 318 36.60 -18.37 5.84
N PHE A 319 35.86 -18.64 6.91
CA PHE A 319 36.33 -19.51 7.99
C PHE A 319 36.55 -20.97 7.53
N ASN A 320 35.89 -21.45 6.46
CA ASN A 320 36.19 -22.78 5.90
C ASN A 320 37.65 -22.90 5.44
N GLU A 321 38.27 -21.82 4.95
CA GLU A 321 39.68 -21.78 4.54
C GLU A 321 40.59 -21.33 5.70
N ALA A 322 40.15 -20.35 6.51
CA ALA A 322 40.97 -19.79 7.59
C ALA A 322 41.20 -20.75 8.77
N PHE A 323 40.25 -21.62 9.12
CA PHE A 323 40.42 -22.58 10.21
C PHE A 323 41.48 -23.65 9.89
N PRO A 324 41.48 -24.29 8.71
CA PRO A 324 42.59 -25.15 8.27
C PRO A 324 43.97 -24.47 8.33
N LEU A 325 44.06 -23.17 8.00
CA LEU A 325 45.32 -22.41 8.09
C LEU A 325 45.77 -22.17 9.54
N VAL A 326 44.86 -21.75 10.43
CA VAL A 326 45.17 -21.46 11.84
C VAL A 326 45.40 -22.71 12.69
N PHE A 327 44.62 -23.78 12.47
CA PHE A 327 44.72 -25.00 13.27
C PHE A 327 45.63 -26.07 12.64
N GLY A 328 45.87 -26.04 11.33
CA GLY A 328 46.70 -27.03 10.63
C GLY A 328 48.21 -26.84 10.76
N ALA A 329 48.95 -27.58 9.93
CA ALA A 329 50.41 -27.52 9.81
C ALA A 329 50.83 -26.77 8.53
N PRO A 330 52.04 -26.15 8.46
CA PRO A 330 53.10 -26.16 9.47
C PRO A 330 53.13 -24.94 10.41
N HIS A 331 52.40 -23.87 10.11
CA HIS A 331 52.47 -22.60 10.88
C HIS A 331 51.44 -22.48 12.01
N GLY A 332 50.37 -23.28 11.97
CA GLY A 332 49.31 -23.29 12.98
C GLY A 332 49.52 -24.31 14.09
N HIS A 333 48.43 -24.72 14.75
CA HIS A 333 48.46 -25.68 15.86
C HIS A 333 48.77 -27.15 15.48
N GLY A 334 49.01 -27.47 14.19
CA GLY A 334 49.45 -28.79 13.74
C GLY A 334 48.38 -29.89 13.74
N PHE A 335 47.11 -29.54 13.81
CA PHE A 335 45.97 -30.48 13.86
C PHE A 335 45.75 -31.20 12.53
N ASN A 336 45.26 -32.45 12.60
CA ASN A 336 44.83 -33.21 11.42
C ASN A 336 43.45 -32.75 10.90
N VAL A 337 43.05 -33.22 9.71
CA VAL A 337 41.81 -32.78 9.02
C VAL A 337 40.54 -33.03 9.86
N GLY A 338 40.48 -34.13 10.63
CA GLY A 338 39.38 -34.41 11.54
C GLY A 338 39.31 -33.43 12.71
N GLN A 339 40.46 -33.16 13.34
CA GLN A 339 40.60 -32.19 14.43
C GLN A 339 40.31 -30.75 13.97
N GLN A 340 40.76 -30.34 12.78
CA GLN A 340 40.39 -29.07 12.15
C GLN A 340 38.87 -28.97 11.95
N GLY A 341 38.22 -30.07 11.54
CA GLY A 341 36.76 -30.17 11.47
C GLY A 341 36.07 -29.93 12.82
N LEU A 342 36.62 -30.48 13.91
CA LEU A 342 36.09 -30.26 15.27
C LEU A 342 36.20 -28.80 15.73
N CYS A 343 37.16 -28.02 15.24
CA CYS A 343 37.28 -26.60 15.61
C CYS A 343 36.02 -25.80 15.23
N PHE A 344 35.33 -26.16 14.14
CA PHE A 344 34.06 -25.54 13.73
C PHE A 344 32.90 -25.77 14.71
N LEU A 345 33.04 -26.70 15.67
CA LEU A 345 32.06 -26.91 16.73
C LEU A 345 31.85 -25.64 17.57
N GLY A 346 32.86 -24.77 17.70
CA GLY A 346 32.71 -23.45 18.32
C GLY A 346 31.67 -22.59 17.60
N ILE A 347 31.85 -22.35 16.30
CA ILE A 347 30.90 -21.62 15.45
C ILE A 347 29.53 -22.32 15.44
N ALA A 348 29.48 -23.66 15.47
CA ALA A 348 28.24 -24.42 15.52
C ALA A 348 27.45 -24.27 16.83
N ILE A 349 28.13 -24.20 17.99
CA ILE A 349 27.51 -24.07 19.32
C ILE A 349 26.89 -22.67 19.53
N GLY A 350 27.50 -21.62 19.00
CA GLY A 350 27.03 -20.23 19.15
C GLY A 350 25.54 -20.03 18.81
N PRO A 351 25.06 -20.46 17.62
CA PRO A 351 23.65 -20.44 17.25
C PRO A 351 22.73 -21.18 18.22
N PHE A 352 23.13 -22.32 18.80
CA PHE A 352 22.30 -23.05 19.76
C PHE A 352 22.16 -22.28 21.09
N ILE A 353 23.24 -21.66 21.59
CA ILE A 353 23.20 -20.78 22.77
C ILE A 353 22.28 -19.59 22.50
N ALA A 354 22.38 -18.98 21.32
CA ALA A 354 21.54 -17.84 20.95
C ALA A 354 20.08 -18.21 20.68
N PHE A 355 19.80 -19.43 20.17
CA PHE A 355 18.45 -19.99 20.07
C PHE A 355 17.85 -20.25 21.46
N ALA A 356 18.63 -20.76 22.42
CA ALA A 356 18.19 -20.88 23.81
C ALA A 356 17.88 -19.52 24.47
N ALA A 357 18.50 -18.43 24.00
CA ALA A 357 18.18 -17.05 24.40
C ALA A 357 16.98 -16.42 23.63
N HIS A 358 16.48 -17.05 22.56
CA HIS A 358 15.35 -16.54 21.77
C HIS A 358 14.07 -16.22 22.58
N PRO A 359 13.69 -16.96 23.65
CA PRO A 359 12.56 -16.61 24.50
C PRO A 359 12.60 -15.19 25.09
N LEU A 360 13.78 -14.59 25.27
CA LEU A 360 13.91 -13.21 25.75
C LEU A 360 13.48 -12.21 24.66
N GLN A 361 13.92 -12.43 23.42
CA GLN A 361 13.55 -11.62 22.25
C GLN A 361 12.04 -11.76 21.93
N GLU A 362 11.49 -12.97 21.99
CA GLU A 362 10.06 -13.20 21.76
C GLU A 362 9.19 -12.59 22.87
N ARG A 363 9.61 -12.68 24.14
CA ARG A 363 8.94 -12.00 25.27
C ARG A 363 9.00 -10.47 25.15
N TYR A 364 10.09 -9.92 24.60
CA TYR A 364 10.20 -8.48 24.32
C TYR A 364 9.27 -8.07 23.17
N TYR A 365 9.30 -8.81 22.05
CA TYR A 365 8.45 -8.56 20.88
C TYR A 365 6.96 -8.59 21.24
N ARG A 366 6.49 -9.65 21.93
CA ARG A 366 5.08 -9.75 22.36
C ARG A 366 4.65 -8.61 23.29
N ARG A 367 5.55 -8.10 24.14
CA ARG A 367 5.27 -6.92 24.98
C ARG A 367 5.19 -5.63 24.19
N ALA A 368 5.99 -5.48 23.13
CA ALA A 368 5.91 -4.33 22.24
C ALA A 368 4.60 -4.33 21.44
N VAL A 369 4.23 -5.48 20.86
CA VAL A 369 2.95 -5.68 20.14
C VAL A 369 1.74 -5.45 21.05
N ALA A 370 1.74 -6.01 22.26
CA ALA A 370 0.67 -5.81 23.24
C ALA A 370 0.62 -4.37 23.83
N ALA A 371 1.61 -3.52 23.55
CA ALA A 371 1.61 -2.10 23.90
C ALA A 371 1.21 -1.17 22.73
N HIS A 372 0.94 -1.75 21.55
CA HIS A 372 0.44 -1.06 20.35
C HIS A 372 -0.82 -1.76 19.81
N ASP A 373 -1.72 -2.14 20.73
CA ASP A 373 -3.04 -2.73 20.46
C ASP A 373 -3.04 -3.95 19.49
N GLY A 374 -1.97 -4.74 19.51
CA GLY A 374 -1.83 -5.94 18.68
C GLY A 374 -1.15 -5.71 17.32
N LEU A 375 -0.77 -4.48 16.98
CA LEU A 375 -0.06 -4.18 15.74
C LEU A 375 1.38 -4.73 15.76
N SER A 376 1.82 -5.25 14.62
CA SER A 376 3.19 -5.72 14.42
C SER A 376 4.18 -4.56 14.48
N VAL A 377 5.17 -4.63 15.37
CA VAL A 377 6.24 -3.61 15.49
C VAL A 377 7.58 -4.22 15.03
N PRO A 378 7.96 -4.10 13.74
CA PRO A 378 9.17 -4.73 13.21
C PRO A 378 10.43 -4.30 13.97
N GLU A 379 10.51 -3.03 14.36
CA GLU A 379 11.64 -2.44 15.10
C GLU A 379 11.96 -3.22 16.39
N ALA A 380 10.96 -3.82 17.04
CA ALA A 380 11.17 -4.64 18.25
C ALA A 380 11.96 -5.94 17.98
N ARG A 381 12.00 -6.45 16.74
CA ARG A 381 12.85 -7.58 16.31
C ARG A 381 14.35 -7.26 16.37
N MET A 382 14.73 -5.98 16.31
CA MET A 382 16.12 -5.52 16.35
C MET A 382 16.69 -5.36 17.77
N TRP A 383 15.92 -5.70 18.81
CA TRP A 383 16.36 -5.50 20.21
C TRP A 383 17.62 -6.29 20.57
N MET A 384 17.66 -7.60 20.29
CA MET A 384 18.86 -8.44 20.42
C MET A 384 19.91 -8.17 19.33
N ALA A 385 19.50 -7.77 18.13
CA ALA A 385 20.41 -7.54 17.00
C ALA A 385 21.57 -6.59 17.33
N ARG A 386 21.32 -5.59 18.18
CA ARG A 386 22.33 -4.65 18.70
C ARG A 386 23.42 -5.34 19.55
N LEU A 387 23.06 -6.37 20.32
CA LEU A 387 24.02 -7.18 21.09
C LEU A 387 24.82 -8.08 20.15
N GLY A 388 24.14 -8.78 19.22
CA GLY A 388 24.81 -9.62 18.23
C GLY A 388 25.80 -8.84 17.36
N ALA A 389 25.41 -7.64 16.92
CA ALA A 389 26.25 -6.74 16.12
C ALA A 389 27.54 -6.33 16.84
N LEU A 390 27.50 -6.06 18.16
CA LEU A 390 28.70 -5.78 18.96
C LEU A 390 29.54 -7.05 19.19
N LEU A 391 28.90 -8.22 19.28
CA LEU A 391 29.58 -9.49 19.57
C LEU A 391 30.46 -9.96 18.41
N ILE A 392 30.06 -9.69 17.16
CA ILE A 392 30.79 -10.06 15.93
C ILE A 392 32.21 -9.45 15.88
N PRO A 393 32.44 -8.12 15.92
CA PRO A 393 33.79 -7.57 15.90
C PRO A 393 34.61 -8.02 17.12
N ILE A 394 34.00 -8.09 18.31
CA ILE A 394 34.68 -8.60 19.52
C ILE A 394 35.22 -10.01 19.29
N SER A 395 34.40 -10.90 18.71
CA SER A 395 34.84 -12.27 18.39
C SER A 395 35.90 -12.34 17.29
N LEU A 396 35.88 -11.44 16.30
CA LEU A 396 36.89 -11.38 15.23
C LEU A 396 38.26 -10.91 15.73
N PHE A 397 38.29 -9.85 16.55
CA PHE A 397 39.54 -9.42 17.19
C PHE A 397 40.06 -10.44 18.21
N TRP A 398 39.17 -11.06 18.99
CA TRP A 398 39.57 -12.11 19.93
C TRP A 398 40.15 -13.33 19.18
N PHE A 399 39.49 -13.81 18.13
CA PHE A 399 40.01 -14.89 17.29
C PHE A 399 41.38 -14.54 16.69
N GLY A 400 41.50 -13.36 16.07
CA GLY A 400 42.74 -12.88 15.47
C GLY A 400 43.90 -12.79 16.46
N TRP A 401 43.73 -12.10 17.58
CA TRP A 401 44.81 -11.95 18.57
C TRP A 401 45.01 -13.18 19.48
N THR A 402 44.38 -14.32 19.14
CA THR A 402 44.61 -15.62 19.80
C THR A 402 44.88 -16.77 18.82
N SER A 403 45.12 -16.49 17.53
CA SER A 403 45.54 -17.50 16.53
C SER A 403 47.01 -17.93 16.62
N TYR A 404 47.81 -17.29 17.49
CA TYR A 404 49.21 -17.66 17.69
C TYR A 404 49.35 -19.11 18.15
N ALA A 405 50.28 -19.86 17.55
CA ALA A 405 50.58 -21.25 17.94
C ALA A 405 51.04 -21.41 19.40
N SER A 406 51.49 -20.33 20.05
CA SER A 406 51.86 -20.26 21.47
C SER A 406 50.67 -20.11 22.44
N VAL A 407 49.48 -19.74 21.95
CA VAL A 407 48.25 -19.64 22.73
C VAL A 407 47.54 -21.00 22.71
N HIS A 408 46.85 -21.37 23.80
CA HIS A 408 46.12 -22.63 23.85
C HIS A 408 44.93 -22.62 22.87
N TRP A 409 44.93 -23.55 21.92
CA TRP A 409 43.97 -23.71 20.81
C TRP A 409 42.48 -23.57 21.16
N ILE A 410 42.09 -23.82 22.42
CA ILE A 410 40.69 -23.62 22.89
C ILE A 410 40.25 -22.15 22.86
N VAL A 411 41.18 -21.19 22.99
CA VAL A 411 40.85 -19.76 23.13
C VAL A 411 40.26 -19.19 21.83
N PRO A 412 40.87 -19.37 20.63
CA PRO A 412 40.22 -18.96 19.38
C PRO A 412 38.92 -19.75 19.11
N ILE A 413 38.80 -21.02 19.54
CA ILE A 413 37.52 -21.75 19.43
C ILE A 413 36.43 -21.10 20.30
N ILE A 414 36.74 -20.67 21.53
CA ILE A 414 35.81 -19.92 22.39
C ILE A 414 35.42 -18.59 21.75
N ALA A 415 36.35 -17.85 21.15
CA ALA A 415 36.04 -16.64 20.39
C ALA A 415 35.03 -16.93 19.25
N SER A 416 35.20 -18.06 18.56
CA SER A 416 34.30 -18.49 17.47
C SER A 416 32.86 -18.83 17.93
N VAL A 417 32.66 -19.21 19.21
CA VAL A 417 31.32 -19.39 19.79
C VAL A 417 30.57 -18.05 19.85
N PHE A 418 31.26 -16.98 20.23
CA PHE A 418 30.69 -15.63 20.24
C PHE A 418 30.40 -15.12 18.82
N PHE A 419 31.24 -15.46 17.83
CA PHE A 419 30.94 -15.19 16.42
C PHE A 419 29.65 -15.90 15.98
N GLY A 420 29.53 -17.21 16.21
CA GLY A 420 28.35 -17.99 15.85
C GLY A 420 27.06 -17.52 16.54
N ALA A 421 27.15 -17.06 17.79
CA ALA A 421 26.02 -16.47 18.51
C ALA A 421 25.59 -15.12 17.90
N GLY A 422 26.55 -14.24 17.59
CA GLY A 422 26.29 -12.96 16.94
C GLY A 422 25.71 -13.11 15.53
N LEU A 423 26.26 -14.04 14.75
CA LEU A 423 25.78 -14.48 13.43
C LEU A 423 24.30 -14.85 13.45
N TYR A 424 23.89 -15.78 14.31
CA TYR A 424 22.48 -16.18 14.44
C TYR A 424 21.58 -15.01 14.84
N ILE A 425 21.98 -14.25 15.87
CA ILE A 425 21.19 -13.13 16.39
C ILE A 425 20.93 -12.09 15.30
N VAL A 426 21.96 -11.68 14.56
CA VAL A 426 21.83 -10.65 13.52
C VAL A 426 21.05 -11.18 12.31
N ILE A 427 21.35 -12.38 11.82
CA ILE A 427 20.67 -12.94 10.63
C ILE A 427 19.18 -13.17 10.93
N LEU A 428 18.81 -13.78 12.07
CA LEU A 428 17.41 -13.99 12.42
C LEU A 428 16.66 -12.66 12.61
N SER A 429 17.27 -11.67 13.24
CA SER A 429 16.65 -10.34 13.36
C SER A 429 16.46 -9.65 12.02
N ILE A 430 17.44 -9.72 11.11
CA ILE A 430 17.33 -9.16 9.75
C ILE A 430 16.20 -9.84 8.96
N LEU A 431 16.13 -11.18 8.96
CA LEU A 431 15.10 -11.93 8.25
C LEU A 431 13.69 -11.57 8.76
N ASN A 432 13.48 -11.55 10.09
CA ASN A 432 12.21 -11.13 10.68
C ASN A 432 11.88 -9.66 10.36
N TYR A 433 12.85 -8.74 10.47
CA TYR A 433 12.62 -7.32 10.20
C TYR A 433 12.22 -7.05 8.74
N VAL A 434 12.85 -7.75 7.78
CA VAL A 434 12.51 -7.64 6.35
C VAL A 434 11.12 -8.23 6.07
N VAL A 435 10.75 -9.35 6.69
CA VAL A 435 9.39 -9.92 6.57
C VAL A 435 8.34 -8.98 7.12
N ASP A 436 8.48 -8.56 8.37
CA ASP A 436 7.48 -7.73 9.05
C ASP A 436 7.40 -6.30 8.45
N SER A 437 8.49 -5.80 7.85
CA SER A 437 8.50 -4.48 7.19
C SER A 437 7.85 -4.45 5.81
N TYR A 438 7.98 -5.51 5.01
CA TYR A 438 7.53 -5.55 3.60
C TYR A 438 6.31 -6.44 3.33
N GLN A 439 5.81 -7.19 4.32
CA GLN A 439 4.59 -8.01 4.29
C GLN A 439 4.28 -8.69 2.93
N THR A 440 3.44 -8.11 2.07
CA THR A 440 3.02 -8.69 0.78
C THR A 440 4.18 -8.82 -0.21
N TYR A 441 5.21 -7.98 -0.10
CA TYR A 441 6.43 -8.03 -0.89
C TYR A 441 7.61 -8.70 -0.17
N SER A 442 7.40 -9.22 1.06
CA SER A 442 8.45 -9.84 1.90
C SER A 442 9.28 -10.89 1.16
N ALA A 443 8.65 -11.75 0.35
CA ALA A 443 9.34 -12.78 -0.43
C ALA A 443 10.35 -12.20 -1.44
N SER A 444 10.02 -11.07 -2.10
CA SER A 444 10.94 -10.39 -3.03
C SER A 444 12.08 -9.68 -2.29
N ALA A 445 11.78 -9.07 -1.13
CA ALA A 445 12.78 -8.41 -0.29
C ALA A 445 13.77 -9.42 0.32
N LEU A 446 13.28 -10.55 0.84
CA LEU A 446 14.10 -11.67 1.31
C LEU A 446 14.96 -12.25 0.19
N ALA A 447 14.42 -12.45 -1.01
CA ALA A 447 15.18 -12.98 -2.14
C ALA A 447 16.39 -12.09 -2.48
N GLY A 448 16.26 -10.76 -2.41
CA GLY A 448 17.40 -9.84 -2.63
C GLY A 448 18.46 -9.95 -1.53
N VAL A 449 18.02 -10.00 -0.26
CA VAL A 449 18.88 -10.15 0.92
C VAL A 449 19.59 -11.52 0.97
N ILE A 450 18.98 -12.57 0.41
CA ILE A 450 19.55 -13.92 0.28
C ILE A 450 20.47 -14.03 -0.95
N LEU A 451 20.13 -13.39 -2.07
CA LEU A 451 20.95 -13.38 -3.29
C LEU A 451 22.33 -12.78 -3.03
N VAL A 452 22.38 -11.56 -2.47
CA VAL A 452 23.67 -10.93 -2.08
C VAL A 452 24.42 -11.79 -1.08
N ARG A 453 23.71 -12.39 -0.11
CA ARG A 453 24.31 -13.28 0.88
C ARG A 453 25.05 -14.45 0.24
N ASN A 454 24.45 -15.12 -0.73
CA ASN A 454 25.07 -16.27 -1.37
C ASN A 454 26.13 -15.85 -2.40
N VAL A 455 25.98 -14.72 -3.11
CA VAL A 455 27.05 -14.19 -3.99
C VAL A 455 28.29 -13.79 -3.19
N VAL A 456 28.14 -13.10 -2.06
CA VAL A 456 29.27 -12.75 -1.17
C VAL A 456 29.88 -14.01 -0.55
N GLY A 457 29.05 -14.97 -0.14
CA GLY A 457 29.49 -16.30 0.34
C GLY A 457 30.29 -17.10 -0.70
N ALA A 458 29.98 -16.95 -1.99
CA ALA A 458 30.74 -17.58 -3.07
C ALA A 458 32.09 -16.87 -3.33
N GLY A 459 32.14 -15.55 -3.18
CA GLY A 459 33.36 -14.76 -3.42
C GLY A 459 34.40 -14.83 -2.30
N PHE A 460 33.96 -14.91 -1.04
CA PHE A 460 34.86 -14.80 0.13
C PHE A 460 35.96 -15.87 0.24
N PRO A 461 35.71 -17.17 -0.05
CA PRO A 461 36.77 -18.19 -0.06
C PRO A 461 37.89 -17.90 -1.07
N LEU A 462 37.57 -17.35 -2.25
CA LEU A 462 38.51 -17.20 -3.37
C LEU A 462 39.70 -16.28 -3.10
N PHE A 463 39.64 -15.45 -2.06
CA PHE A 463 40.74 -14.59 -1.62
C PHE A 463 41.19 -14.88 -0.17
N ALA A 464 40.55 -15.81 0.53
CA ALA A 464 40.80 -16.04 1.96
C ALA A 464 42.24 -16.47 2.24
N THR A 465 42.74 -17.47 1.49
CA THR A 465 44.10 -17.99 1.63
C THR A 465 45.16 -16.93 1.30
N GLN A 466 44.94 -16.11 0.27
CA GLN A 466 45.85 -15.04 -0.12
C GLN A 466 45.79 -13.83 0.82
N LEU A 467 44.68 -13.64 1.56
CA LEU A 467 44.56 -12.65 2.63
C LEU A 467 45.37 -13.09 3.86
N TYR A 468 45.12 -14.29 4.38
CA TYR A 468 45.79 -14.80 5.58
C TYR A 468 47.30 -14.99 5.37
N ASN A 469 47.74 -15.40 4.18
CA ASN A 469 49.16 -15.59 3.86
C ASN A 469 49.91 -14.29 3.49
N LYS A 470 49.26 -13.13 3.43
CA LYS A 470 49.89 -11.82 3.11
C LYS A 470 49.80 -10.78 4.22
N LEU A 471 48.82 -10.92 5.13
CA LEU A 471 48.60 -9.98 6.22
C LEU A 471 48.98 -10.58 7.59
N ASP A 472 49.35 -11.86 7.65
CA ASP A 472 49.37 -12.67 8.86
C ASP A 472 47.97 -12.86 9.49
N TYR A 473 47.83 -13.86 10.35
CA TYR A 473 46.51 -14.36 10.78
C TYR A 473 45.76 -13.36 11.67
N GLU A 474 46.52 -12.57 12.43
CA GLU A 474 46.05 -11.58 13.40
C GLU A 474 45.47 -10.35 12.68
N TRP A 475 46.18 -9.80 11.69
CA TRP A 475 45.71 -8.64 10.94
C TRP A 475 44.68 -8.99 9.87
N ALA A 476 44.76 -10.17 9.25
CA ALA A 476 43.69 -10.66 8.37
C ALA A 476 42.33 -10.70 9.13
N SER A 477 42.34 -11.29 10.33
CA SER A 477 41.16 -11.33 11.22
C SER A 477 40.77 -9.94 11.74
N SER A 478 41.75 -9.08 12.06
CA SER A 478 41.49 -7.70 12.53
C SER A 478 40.91 -6.80 11.44
N LEU A 479 41.33 -6.94 10.18
CA LEU A 479 40.76 -6.22 9.03
C LEU A 479 39.26 -6.53 8.88
N LEU A 480 38.90 -7.81 8.99
CA LEU A 480 37.51 -8.26 9.02
C LEU A 480 36.77 -7.71 10.26
N GLY A 481 37.45 -7.62 11.41
CA GLY A 481 36.94 -6.94 12.62
C GLY A 481 36.65 -5.45 12.41
N PHE A 482 37.51 -4.70 11.70
CA PHE A 482 37.27 -3.28 11.39
C PHE A 482 36.10 -3.11 10.40
N ILE A 483 35.98 -3.98 9.39
CA ILE A 483 34.80 -3.98 8.50
C ILE A 483 33.53 -4.30 9.28
N ALA A 484 33.59 -5.24 10.23
CA ALA A 484 32.46 -5.52 11.12
C ALA A 484 32.06 -4.31 11.97
N ILE A 485 33.02 -3.54 12.52
CA ILE A 485 32.76 -2.28 13.24
C ILE A 485 31.98 -1.28 12.37
N LEU A 486 32.31 -1.13 11.08
CA LEU A 486 31.59 -0.23 10.17
C LEU A 486 30.12 -0.66 9.94
N LEU A 487 29.78 -1.93 10.16
CA LEU A 487 28.43 -2.48 10.01
C LEU A 487 27.62 -2.49 11.33
N VAL A 488 28.27 -2.37 12.50
CA VAL A 488 27.62 -2.26 13.82
C VAL A 488 26.47 -1.23 13.86
N PRO A 489 26.56 -0.04 13.24
CA PRO A 489 25.47 0.95 13.28
C PRO A 489 24.15 0.47 12.67
N ILE A 490 24.14 -0.52 11.77
CA ILE A 490 22.96 -0.88 10.97
C ILE A 490 21.78 -1.34 11.86
N PRO A 491 21.90 -2.33 12.78
CA PRO A 491 20.80 -2.70 13.68
C PRO A 491 20.42 -1.61 14.69
N PHE A 492 21.34 -0.73 15.08
CA PHE A 492 21.01 0.41 15.94
C PHE A 492 20.16 1.45 15.18
N ILE A 493 20.50 1.73 13.92
CA ILE A 493 19.74 2.61 13.04
C ILE A 493 18.36 2.01 12.74
N PHE A 494 18.25 0.71 12.46
CA PHE A 494 16.96 0.05 12.29
C PHE A 494 16.13 0.04 13.60
N PHE A 495 16.73 -0.20 14.76
CA PHE A 495 16.01 -0.17 16.05
C PHE A 495 15.46 1.23 16.40
N TYR A 496 16.25 2.30 16.23
CA TYR A 496 15.86 3.66 16.65
C TYR A 496 15.20 4.49 15.56
N LYS A 497 15.46 4.22 14.27
CA LYS A 497 14.95 5.01 13.12
C LYS A 497 14.17 4.16 12.11
N GLY A 498 13.96 2.86 12.35
CA GLY A 498 13.29 1.94 11.42
C GLY A 498 11.97 2.47 10.86
N ARG A 499 11.06 2.95 11.71
CA ARG A 499 9.79 3.57 11.27
C ARG A 499 10.01 4.73 10.28
N ALA A 500 10.96 5.62 10.56
CA ALA A 500 11.28 6.76 9.69
C ALA A 500 11.97 6.34 8.37
N ILE A 501 12.59 5.16 8.32
CA ILE A 501 13.16 4.59 7.09
C ILE A 501 12.05 3.87 6.29
N ARG A 502 11.18 3.10 6.95
CA ARG A 502 10.02 2.44 6.31
C ARG A 502 9.03 3.46 5.71
N LEU A 503 8.77 4.59 6.37
CA LEU A 503 7.94 5.67 5.84
C LEU A 503 8.56 6.40 4.63
N ARG A 504 9.87 6.25 4.40
CA ARG A 504 10.58 6.75 3.20
C ARG A 504 10.70 5.69 2.10
N SER A 505 10.36 4.44 2.39
CA SER A 505 10.32 3.35 1.41
C SER A 505 8.98 3.38 0.68
N PRO A 506 8.95 3.50 -0.66
CA PRO A 506 7.71 3.47 -1.41
C PRO A 506 6.97 2.12 -1.30
N TRP A 507 7.66 1.01 -1.06
CA TRP A 507 7.04 -0.33 -0.96
C TRP A 507 6.67 -0.73 0.47
N ALA A 508 7.41 -0.32 1.49
CA ALA A 508 7.06 -0.61 2.89
C ALA A 508 5.96 0.33 3.43
N ARG A 509 5.76 1.49 2.80
CA ARG A 509 4.67 2.42 3.13
C ARG A 509 3.29 1.92 2.70
N GLU A 510 3.17 1.18 1.60
CA GLU A 510 1.89 0.58 1.14
C GLU A 510 1.24 -0.38 2.16
N HIS A 511 1.92 -0.67 3.28
CA HIS A 511 1.43 -1.49 4.40
C HIS A 511 1.37 -0.74 5.75
N PHE A 512 1.60 0.58 5.77
CA PHE A 512 1.23 1.46 6.90
C PHE A 512 -0.20 1.98 6.73
N ASP A 513 -0.45 2.56 5.54
CA ASP A 513 -1.68 3.25 5.14
C ASP A 513 -2.94 2.36 5.20
N SER A 514 -2.81 1.04 5.49
CA SER A 514 -3.91 0.06 5.55
C SER A 514 -4.37 -0.34 6.96
N ASN A 515 -3.77 0.18 8.04
CA ASN A 515 -4.22 -0.14 9.42
C ASN A 515 -3.78 0.86 10.51
N GLU A 516 -2.69 1.63 10.36
CA GLU A 516 -2.11 2.39 11.48
C GLU A 516 -2.54 3.85 11.63
N ASP A 517 -3.15 4.48 10.60
CA ASP A 517 -3.42 5.93 10.62
C ASP A 517 -4.42 6.36 11.70
N ASN A 518 -5.35 5.47 12.09
CA ASN A 518 -6.22 5.68 13.24
C ASN A 518 -5.43 5.77 14.55
N LEU A 519 -4.35 4.99 14.70
CA LEU A 519 -3.57 4.93 15.93
C LEU A 519 -2.46 6.00 16.00
N PHE A 520 -1.91 6.44 14.86
CA PHE A 520 -0.89 7.51 14.89
C PHE A 520 -1.47 8.82 15.43
N ASN A 521 -2.71 9.18 15.05
CA ASN A 521 -3.40 10.34 15.62
C ASN A 521 -3.61 10.18 17.14
N VAL A 522 -4.16 9.05 17.59
CA VAL A 522 -4.41 8.78 19.02
C VAL A 522 -3.13 8.79 19.86
N VAL A 523 -2.03 8.18 19.38
CA VAL A 523 -0.76 8.11 20.12
C VAL A 523 0.02 9.43 20.07
N HIS A 524 -0.07 10.18 18.96
CA HIS A 524 0.54 11.51 18.87
C HIS A 524 -0.21 12.53 19.74
N GLU A 525 -1.55 12.50 19.75
CA GLU A 525 -2.36 13.27 20.70
C GLU A 525 -2.03 12.85 22.14
N ALA A 526 -2.00 11.56 22.46
CA ALA A 526 -1.67 11.08 23.80
C ALA A 526 -0.28 11.56 24.25
N SER A 527 0.74 11.49 23.39
CA SER A 527 2.09 11.96 23.71
C SER A 527 2.16 13.48 23.88
N CYS A 528 1.53 14.26 23.00
CA CYS A 528 1.46 15.72 23.13
C CYS A 528 0.69 16.14 24.40
N ARG A 529 -0.43 15.48 24.68
CA ARG A 529 -1.27 15.72 25.87
C ARG A 529 -0.54 15.33 27.15
N TRP A 530 0.26 14.26 27.15
CA TRP A 530 1.17 13.92 28.26
C TRP A 530 2.31 14.93 28.43
N MET A 531 2.91 15.44 27.34
CA MET A 531 3.94 16.48 27.43
C MET A 531 3.37 17.83 27.92
N GLN A 532 2.17 18.21 27.49
CA GLN A 532 1.46 19.39 28.00
C GLN A 532 1.04 19.21 29.47
N LEU A 533 0.54 18.03 29.85
CA LEU A 533 0.19 17.73 31.24
C LEU A 533 1.42 17.71 32.15
N ASP A 534 2.58 17.18 31.72
CA ASP A 534 3.78 17.24 32.55
C ASP A 534 4.45 18.62 32.52
N SER A 535 4.36 19.41 31.44
CA SER A 535 4.83 20.81 31.45
C SER A 535 3.99 21.67 32.41
N GLN A 536 2.65 21.54 32.40
CA GLN A 536 1.77 22.16 33.39
C GLN A 536 2.07 21.65 34.81
N ARG A 537 2.23 20.33 34.99
CA ARG A 537 2.55 19.72 36.30
C ARG A 537 3.94 20.13 36.81
N GLN A 538 4.91 20.40 35.93
CA GLN A 538 6.21 20.96 36.30
C GLN A 538 6.12 22.46 36.61
N ALA A 539 5.37 23.26 35.83
CA ALA A 539 5.12 24.66 36.14
C ALA A 539 4.42 24.84 37.50
N TRP A 540 3.41 24.01 37.78
CA TRP A 540 2.70 23.98 39.05
C TRP A 540 3.61 23.56 40.23
N LYS A 541 4.48 22.56 40.04
CA LYS A 541 5.52 22.20 41.02
C LYS A 541 6.53 23.33 41.26
N ARG A 542 6.91 24.10 40.22
CA ARG A 542 7.81 25.26 40.37
C ARG A 542 7.11 26.39 41.16
N SER A 543 5.84 26.66 40.87
CA SER A 543 5.01 27.61 41.63
C SER A 543 4.93 27.25 43.13
N LEU A 544 4.67 25.97 43.44
CA LEU A 544 4.64 25.47 44.84
C LEU A 544 6.00 25.53 45.55
N HIS A 545 7.11 25.47 44.81
CA HIS A 545 8.45 25.66 45.38
C HIS A 545 8.74 27.12 45.74
N VAL A 546 8.15 28.08 45.02
CA VAL A 546 8.23 29.51 45.36
C VAL A 546 7.38 29.85 46.59
N SER A 547 6.26 29.17 46.81
CA SER A 547 5.44 29.31 48.04
C SER A 547 5.93 28.49 49.25
N GLY A 548 7.14 27.90 49.18
CA GLY A 548 7.82 27.26 50.31
C GLY A 548 7.34 25.84 50.70
N TYR A 549 6.30 25.30 50.07
CA TYR A 549 5.72 24.00 50.45
C TYR A 549 6.45 22.81 49.78
N ARG A 550 7.20 22.03 50.56
CA ARG A 550 7.81 20.76 50.10
C ARG A 550 6.86 19.57 50.21
N LEU A 551 6.50 18.98 49.06
CA LEU A 551 5.66 17.77 48.96
C LEU A 551 6.38 16.50 49.45
N ARG A 552 5.64 15.66 50.17
CA ARG A 552 6.13 14.43 50.84
C ARG A 552 5.96 13.21 49.93
N ARG A 553 6.98 12.35 49.82
CA ARG A 553 6.87 11.06 49.09
C ARG A 553 5.87 10.12 49.77
N THR A 554 5.09 9.39 48.97
CA THR A 554 4.14 8.37 49.41
C THR A 554 4.82 7.03 49.75
N HIS A 555 4.12 6.17 50.48
CA HIS A 555 4.62 4.86 50.92
C HIS A 555 3.45 3.88 51.05
N GLU A 556 3.51 2.71 50.39
CA GLU A 556 2.47 1.67 50.53
C GLU A 556 2.36 1.17 51.97
N LYS A 557 1.14 1.00 52.47
CA LYS A 557 0.86 0.22 53.68
C LYS A 557 -0.24 -0.78 53.34
N SER A 558 -0.12 -2.03 53.82
CA SER A 558 -1.23 -2.96 53.72
C SER A 558 -2.33 -2.56 54.72
N ARG A 559 -3.60 -2.65 54.28
CA ARG A 559 -4.73 -2.06 54.99
C ARG A 559 -5.01 -2.79 56.30
N ASN A 560 -4.91 -4.12 56.30
CA ASN A 560 -5.28 -4.97 57.44
C ASN A 560 -4.09 -5.48 58.28
N GLY A 561 -2.85 -5.14 57.88
CA GLY A 561 -1.60 -5.57 58.52
C GLY A 561 -1.52 -5.35 60.03
N CYS A 562 -0.72 -6.18 60.70
CA CYS A 562 -0.57 -6.14 62.15
C CYS A 562 0.03 -4.82 62.64
N LEU A 563 -0.29 -4.43 63.88
CA LEU A 563 0.13 -3.16 64.48
C LEU A 563 1.66 -3.02 64.51
N ARG A 564 2.38 -4.11 64.80
CA ARG A 564 3.84 -4.12 64.92
C ARG A 564 4.55 -3.90 63.59
N CYS A 565 4.07 -4.51 62.50
CA CYS A 565 4.56 -4.20 61.14
C CYS A 565 4.20 -2.78 60.68
N LYS A 566 2.98 -2.30 61.01
CA LYS A 566 2.55 -0.91 60.74
C LYS A 566 3.41 0.13 61.48
N GLN A 567 3.76 -0.12 62.75
CA GLN A 567 4.70 0.71 63.52
C GLN A 567 6.10 0.72 62.88
N GLN A 568 6.65 -0.45 62.53
CA GLN A 568 7.94 -0.56 61.83
C GLN A 568 7.90 -0.10 60.35
N ARG A 569 6.76 0.42 59.87
CA ARG A 569 6.52 0.89 58.49
C ARG A 569 6.85 -0.16 57.42
N LYS A 570 6.68 -1.44 57.71
CA LYS A 570 6.95 -2.56 56.78
C LYS A 570 5.65 -3.25 56.38
N LYS A 571 5.53 -3.63 55.10
CA LYS A 571 4.38 -4.40 54.57
C LYS A 571 4.22 -5.71 55.38
N CYS A 572 3.00 -6.01 55.78
CA CYS A 572 2.66 -7.22 56.54
C CYS A 572 2.13 -8.29 55.58
N ASP A 573 2.32 -9.56 55.92
CA ASP A 573 1.83 -10.74 55.19
C ASP A 573 0.52 -11.32 55.76
N GLU A 574 -0.06 -10.64 56.77
CA GLU A 574 -1.46 -10.77 57.24
C GLU A 574 -1.93 -12.16 57.74
N LYS A 575 -1.05 -13.18 57.75
CA LYS A 575 -1.29 -14.48 58.38
C LYS A 575 -1.61 -14.36 59.88
N ARG A 576 -2.60 -15.12 60.34
CA ARG A 576 -2.98 -15.31 61.76
C ARG A 576 -2.53 -16.72 62.22
N PRO A 577 -2.27 -16.96 63.53
CA PRO A 577 -2.26 -15.97 64.61
C PRO A 577 -1.08 -14.99 64.56
N SER A 578 0.04 -15.34 63.90
CA SER A 578 1.18 -14.42 63.72
C SER A 578 1.63 -14.31 62.26
N CYS A 579 1.95 -13.08 61.82
CA CYS A 579 2.54 -12.87 60.51
C CYS A 579 4.01 -13.31 60.50
N SER A 580 4.49 -13.87 59.38
CA SER A 580 5.81 -14.52 59.31
C SER A 580 6.97 -13.57 59.63
N ARG A 581 6.79 -12.26 59.44
CA ARG A 581 7.78 -11.22 59.82
C ARG A 581 7.87 -10.98 61.33
N CYS A 582 6.79 -11.22 62.07
CA CYS A 582 6.80 -11.25 63.53
C CYS A 582 7.35 -12.58 64.05
N THR A 583 6.92 -13.71 63.46
CA THR A 583 7.39 -15.06 63.82
C THR A 583 8.91 -15.20 63.66
N LYS A 584 9.47 -14.80 62.51
CA LYS A 584 10.93 -14.81 62.24
C LYS A 584 11.77 -13.84 63.09
N ARG A 585 11.15 -13.11 64.02
CA ARG A 585 11.83 -12.19 64.96
C ARG A 585 11.35 -12.35 66.40
N SER A 586 10.69 -13.47 66.72
CA SER A 586 10.17 -13.80 68.05
C SER A 586 9.30 -12.69 68.67
N TYR A 587 8.54 -11.97 67.83
CA TYR A 587 7.69 -10.87 68.27
C TYR A 587 6.21 -11.28 68.32
N THR A 588 5.57 -11.02 69.47
CA THR A 588 4.10 -11.04 69.62
C THR A 588 3.42 -10.21 68.53
N CYS A 589 2.39 -10.75 67.90
CA CYS A 589 1.72 -10.14 66.75
C CYS A 589 0.27 -9.77 67.10
N GLN A 590 -0.03 -8.48 67.20
CA GLN A 590 -1.41 -7.99 67.40
C GLN A 590 -1.98 -7.38 66.11
N TYR A 591 -3.21 -7.75 65.78
CA TYR A 591 -4.01 -7.15 64.71
C TYR A 591 -5.01 -6.15 65.32
N PRO A 592 -5.37 -5.07 64.59
CA PRO A 592 -6.29 -4.04 65.10
C PRO A 592 -7.75 -4.49 65.24
N PHE A 593 -8.11 -5.69 64.73
CA PHE A 593 -9.45 -6.24 64.81
C PHE A 593 -9.38 -7.73 65.19
N PRO A 594 -10.06 -8.17 66.28
CA PRO A 594 -10.38 -9.58 66.46
C PRO A 594 -11.31 -10.05 65.32
N LEU A 595 -11.43 -11.35 65.14
CA LEU A 595 -12.48 -11.91 64.31
C LEU A 595 -13.71 -12.19 65.19
N SER A 596 -14.89 -12.15 64.59
CA SER A 596 -16.05 -12.87 65.11
C SER A 596 -15.82 -14.36 64.87
N ASP A 597 -15.89 -15.17 65.92
CA ASP A 597 -15.80 -16.61 65.80
C ASP A 597 -17.13 -17.16 65.25
N ASP A 598 -17.09 -17.75 64.06
CA ASP A 598 -18.09 -18.70 63.58
C ASP A 598 -17.35 -19.75 62.73
N ASN A 599 -17.59 -21.02 63.04
CA ASN A 599 -16.95 -22.25 62.49
C ASN A 599 -15.49 -22.52 62.92
N LEU A 600 -15.36 -23.16 64.09
CA LEU A 600 -14.23 -24.01 64.48
C LEU A 600 -14.50 -25.47 64.10
N SER A 601 -14.07 -25.88 62.90
CA SER A 601 -13.95 -27.27 62.44
C SER A 601 -13.15 -27.29 61.12
N GLU A 602 -12.16 -28.14 60.88
CA GLU A 602 -11.52 -29.21 61.67
C GLU A 602 -9.99 -29.20 61.42
N GLU A 603 -9.22 -29.98 62.18
CA GLU A 603 -7.77 -30.16 61.96
C GLU A 603 -7.46 -31.17 60.82
N PRO A 604 -6.23 -31.17 60.26
CA PRO A 604 -5.94 -31.79 58.97
C PRO A 604 -5.44 -33.24 59.06
N GLU A 605 -5.81 -34.09 58.09
CA GLU A 605 -5.01 -35.27 57.76
C GLU A 605 -5.02 -35.61 56.25
N SER A 606 -4.24 -36.62 55.86
CA SER A 606 -3.73 -36.79 54.49
C SER A 606 -4.56 -37.69 53.57
N ALA A 607 -4.66 -37.32 52.30
CA ALA A 607 -4.78 -38.28 51.19
C ALA A 607 -4.24 -37.69 49.86
N ALA A 608 -3.97 -38.55 48.89
CA ALA A 608 -3.40 -38.18 47.59
C ALA A 608 -4.39 -38.40 46.43
N HIS A 609 -4.09 -37.76 45.29
CA HIS A 609 -4.60 -38.03 43.92
C HIS A 609 -6.10 -37.76 43.57
N SER A 610 -6.23 -36.92 42.54
CA SER A 610 -7.22 -36.89 41.41
C SER A 610 -8.02 -38.17 41.10
N PRO A 611 -9.23 -38.12 40.46
CA PRO A 611 -9.53 -37.24 39.29
C PRO A 611 -11.01 -36.80 38.99
N VAL A 612 -11.17 -35.88 38.01
CA VAL A 612 -12.12 -35.82 36.86
C VAL A 612 -13.65 -36.15 36.99
N SER A 613 -14.51 -35.24 36.44
CA SER A 613 -15.90 -35.45 35.92
C SER A 613 -17.05 -35.83 36.89
N ASP A 614 -18.36 -35.74 36.57
CA ASP A 614 -19.15 -34.86 35.66
C ASP A 614 -20.66 -34.79 36.05
N LEU A 615 -21.35 -33.79 35.49
CA LEU A 615 -22.78 -33.64 35.11
C LEU A 615 -23.96 -34.54 35.64
N HIS A 616 -25.04 -33.86 36.08
CA HIS A 616 -26.51 -34.19 36.04
C HIS A 616 -27.14 -35.49 36.64
N VAL A 617 -28.38 -35.36 37.18
CA VAL A 617 -29.66 -36.01 36.72
C VAL A 617 -30.88 -35.59 37.60
N HIS A 618 -32.12 -35.75 37.11
CA HIS A 618 -33.41 -35.44 37.76
C HIS A 618 -33.98 -36.57 38.66
N VAL A 619 -34.97 -36.27 39.55
CA VAL A 619 -36.39 -36.78 39.53
C VAL A 619 -37.12 -36.72 40.92
N ILE A 620 -38.17 -35.89 40.99
CA ILE A 620 -39.52 -36.01 41.63
C ILE A 620 -39.78 -36.97 42.83
N SER A 621 -40.35 -36.45 43.95
CA SER A 621 -41.65 -36.89 44.59
C SER A 621 -42.01 -36.14 45.91
N GLY A 622 -43.28 -36.19 46.34
CA GLY A 622 -43.86 -35.62 47.59
C GLY A 622 -44.43 -36.72 48.54
N PRO A 623 -45.47 -36.52 49.41
CA PRO A 623 -46.48 -35.43 49.45
C PRO A 623 -47.02 -35.00 50.88
N GLU A 624 -48.22 -34.37 50.92
CA GLU A 624 -49.21 -34.17 52.03
C GLU A 624 -49.16 -32.92 52.98
N ALA A 625 -50.32 -32.58 53.60
CA ALA A 625 -50.72 -31.26 54.15
C ALA A 625 -51.47 -31.36 55.53
N PRO A 626 -52.66 -30.77 55.91
CA PRO A 626 -53.66 -29.86 55.27
C PRO A 626 -54.27 -28.72 56.20
N VAL A 627 -55.47 -28.18 55.84
CA VAL A 627 -56.50 -27.41 56.62
C VAL A 627 -56.51 -25.85 56.58
N SER A 628 -57.73 -25.27 56.50
CA SER A 628 -58.12 -23.84 56.30
C SER A 628 -59.27 -23.42 57.26
N PRO A 629 -59.81 -22.15 57.26
CA PRO A 629 -61.01 -21.85 56.42
C PRO A 629 -61.33 -20.36 56.02
N SER A 630 -62.24 -20.17 55.03
CA SER A 630 -63.22 -19.04 54.82
C SER A 630 -62.76 -17.57 54.57
N HIS A 631 -63.42 -16.67 53.80
CA HIS A 631 -64.54 -16.73 52.81
C HIS A 631 -64.64 -15.43 51.90
N HIS A 632 -65.23 -15.54 50.68
CA HIS A 632 -65.97 -14.55 49.83
C HIS A 632 -65.37 -13.29 49.09
N HIS A 633 -65.25 -13.42 47.74
CA HIS A 633 -65.81 -12.65 46.57
C HIS A 633 -65.91 -11.08 46.37
N HIS A 634 -65.96 -10.70 45.06
CA HIS A 634 -66.41 -9.45 44.37
C HIS A 634 -65.40 -8.26 44.24
N HIS A 635 -65.37 -7.39 43.18
CA HIS A 635 -65.98 -7.37 41.82
C HIS A 635 -65.33 -6.33 40.82
N HIS A 636 -65.35 -6.64 39.52
CA HIS A 636 -65.52 -5.82 38.26
C HIS A 636 -64.84 -4.46 37.92
N HIS A 637 -64.90 -4.13 36.61
CA HIS A 637 -64.43 -2.90 35.92
C HIS A 637 -65.50 -1.78 35.85
N HIS A 638 -65.10 -0.49 35.73
CA HIS A 638 -65.42 0.39 34.56
C HIS A 638 -64.70 1.78 34.61
N ARG A 639 -65.13 2.78 33.80
CA ARG A 639 -64.48 4.09 33.50
C ARG A 639 -65.27 5.32 34.03
N LEU A 640 -64.67 6.52 33.85
CA LEU A 640 -65.24 7.91 33.85
C LEU A 640 -65.40 8.54 35.26
N SER A 641 -65.45 9.88 35.47
CA SER A 641 -65.69 11.01 34.53
C SER A 641 -65.04 12.37 34.95
N ASP A 642 -64.90 13.31 34.00
CA ASP A 642 -65.29 14.77 34.05
C ASP A 642 -64.59 15.84 34.95
N PRO A 643 -64.81 17.17 34.72
CA PRO A 643 -64.99 17.90 33.42
C PRO A 643 -64.40 19.35 33.32
N THR A 644 -64.31 19.88 32.08
CA THR A 644 -64.39 21.33 31.65
C THR A 644 -63.38 22.36 32.22
N PRO A 645 -63.18 23.55 31.59
CA PRO A 645 -63.55 24.08 30.25
C PRO A 645 -62.27 24.37 29.40
N ASP A 646 -62.17 25.18 28.32
CA ASP A 646 -62.88 25.47 27.04
C ASP A 646 -61.90 26.34 26.17
N LEU A 647 -62.06 26.76 24.89
CA LEU A 647 -63.10 26.71 23.86
C LEU A 647 -62.48 26.78 22.43
N ASP A 648 -63.20 26.30 21.41
CA ASP A 648 -63.29 26.68 19.97
C ASP A 648 -62.11 27.11 19.04
N ALA A 649 -62.16 26.49 17.83
CA ALA A 649 -62.03 27.09 16.48
C ALA A 649 -60.66 27.52 15.89
N GLN A 650 -60.43 27.53 14.56
CA GLN A 650 -60.94 26.74 13.41
C GLN A 650 -60.04 26.99 12.17
N THR A 651 -60.12 26.10 11.15
CA THR A 651 -59.88 26.34 9.68
C THR A 651 -58.59 26.99 9.13
N SER A 652 -58.14 26.44 7.98
CA SER A 652 -57.56 27.14 6.81
C SER A 652 -56.21 27.88 6.96
N ALA A 653 -55.56 28.38 5.90
CA ALA A 653 -55.24 27.77 4.59
C ALA A 653 -54.08 28.53 3.90
N GLN A 654 -53.45 27.90 2.91
CA GLN A 654 -52.81 28.46 1.70
C GLN A 654 -51.96 29.76 1.75
N SER A 655 -50.82 29.70 1.03
CA SER A 655 -50.18 30.82 0.29
C SER A 655 -49.42 31.87 1.13
N ARG A 656 -48.53 32.71 0.59
CA ARG A 656 -47.64 32.70 -0.60
C ARG A 656 -46.68 33.90 -0.50
N SER A 657 -45.50 33.84 -1.16
CA SER A 657 -44.62 35.00 -1.48
C SER A 657 -44.11 35.81 -0.26
N SER A 658 -43.12 36.71 -0.36
CA SER A 658 -41.92 36.87 -1.23
C SER A 658 -40.97 37.87 -0.50
N THR A 659 -39.95 38.43 -1.17
CA THR A 659 -39.41 39.82 -0.97
C THR A 659 -39.33 40.35 0.49
N ASP A 660 -38.17 40.61 1.09
CA ASP A 660 -36.98 41.29 0.52
C ASP A 660 -35.68 41.09 1.33
N GLU A 661 -34.59 41.68 0.85
CA GLU A 661 -33.32 41.79 1.56
C GLU A 661 -33.44 42.62 2.86
N ALA A 662 -32.92 42.08 3.97
CA ALA A 662 -32.73 42.82 5.21
C ALA A 662 -31.28 42.72 5.70
N ARG A 663 -30.61 43.88 5.82
CA ARG A 663 -29.29 43.99 6.45
C ARG A 663 -29.34 43.52 7.90
N LEU A 664 -28.36 42.70 8.32
CA LEU A 664 -28.13 42.37 9.72
C LEU A 664 -26.63 42.46 10.06
N ASP A 665 -26.33 42.90 11.28
CA ASP A 665 -25.01 43.42 11.67
C ASP A 665 -23.89 42.36 11.76
N PRO A 666 -22.64 42.72 11.43
CA PRO A 666 -21.47 41.85 11.59
C PRO A 666 -21.03 41.66 13.05
N SER A 667 -21.78 42.16 14.04
CA SER A 667 -21.38 42.28 15.44
C SER A 667 -21.90 41.17 16.37
N ARG A 668 -22.57 40.13 15.84
CA ARG A 668 -23.12 39.00 16.63
C ARG A 668 -22.71 37.61 16.10
N LEU A 669 -21.42 37.41 15.90
CA LEU A 669 -20.82 36.07 15.86
C LEU A 669 -19.83 35.91 17.01
N GLY A 670 -20.19 35.09 18.00
CA GLY A 670 -19.27 34.63 19.02
C GLY A 670 -18.24 33.63 18.45
N PRO A 671 -17.15 33.34 19.17
CA PRO A 671 -16.12 32.41 18.70
C PRO A 671 -16.71 31.01 18.48
N GLN A 672 -16.82 30.60 17.21
CA GLN A 672 -17.43 29.31 16.86
C GLN A 672 -16.51 28.14 17.27
N SER A 673 -17.15 27.11 17.81
CA SER A 673 -16.56 25.85 18.26
C SER A 673 -16.30 24.89 17.06
N PRO A 674 -15.60 23.76 17.23
CA PRO A 674 -14.86 23.14 16.14
C PRO A 674 -15.71 22.31 15.16
N ASN A 675 -15.25 22.29 13.91
CA ASN A 675 -15.56 21.40 12.80
C ASN A 675 -16.41 20.14 13.13
N PHE A 676 -17.72 20.23 12.93
CA PHE A 676 -18.58 19.08 12.67
C PHE A 676 -19.26 19.27 11.32
N LEU A 677 -19.29 18.21 10.52
CA LEU A 677 -20.06 18.13 9.27
C LEU A 677 -21.49 17.70 9.59
N ASP A 678 -22.46 18.21 8.84
CA ASP A 678 -23.84 17.71 8.87
C ASP A 678 -23.92 16.25 8.34
N ALA A 679 -25.00 15.54 8.66
CA ALA A 679 -25.25 14.19 8.12
C ALA A 679 -25.26 14.15 6.58
N THR A 680 -25.75 15.21 5.92
CA THR A 680 -25.71 15.31 4.45
C THR A 680 -24.29 15.50 3.93
N GLU A 681 -23.52 16.43 4.51
CA GLU A 681 -22.11 16.67 4.20
C GLU A 681 -21.23 15.44 4.46
N LEU A 682 -21.49 14.70 5.54
CA LEU A 682 -20.79 13.46 5.86
C LEU A 682 -21.09 12.36 4.84
N SER A 683 -22.32 12.27 4.35
CA SER A 683 -22.69 11.34 3.26
C SER A 683 -21.99 11.69 1.94
N LEU A 684 -21.83 12.99 1.65
CA LEU A 684 -21.07 13.49 0.50
C LEU A 684 -19.57 13.23 0.64
N LEU A 685 -18.99 13.40 1.83
CA LEU A 685 -17.59 13.05 2.09
C LEU A 685 -17.35 11.53 1.96
N ALA A 686 -18.28 10.70 2.43
CA ALA A 686 -18.23 9.24 2.25
C ALA A 686 -18.31 8.85 0.77
N HIS A 687 -19.23 9.45 0.00
CA HIS A 687 -19.31 9.27 -1.46
C HIS A 687 -18.05 9.80 -2.17
N TYR A 688 -17.47 10.90 -1.70
CA TYR A 688 -16.21 11.41 -2.27
C TYR A 688 -15.08 10.40 -2.12
N LEU A 689 -14.85 9.93 -0.88
CA LEU A 689 -13.76 9.02 -0.56
C LEU A 689 -13.93 7.67 -1.29
N THR A 690 -15.12 7.09 -1.25
CA THR A 690 -15.38 5.75 -1.82
C THR A 690 -15.61 5.72 -3.33
N HIS A 691 -16.14 6.80 -3.93
CA HIS A 691 -16.57 6.83 -5.33
C HIS A 691 -15.81 7.89 -6.14
N THR A 692 -16.00 9.18 -5.83
CA THR A 692 -15.44 10.30 -6.62
C THR A 692 -13.92 10.23 -6.75
N SER A 693 -13.21 9.98 -5.65
CA SER A 693 -11.75 9.99 -5.59
C SER A 693 -11.08 8.89 -6.41
N HIS A 694 -11.82 7.83 -6.74
CA HIS A 694 -11.35 6.68 -7.51
C HIS A 694 -11.70 6.74 -9.01
N ILE A 695 -12.69 7.53 -9.39
CA ILE A 695 -13.22 7.56 -10.76
C ILE A 695 -12.57 8.67 -11.61
N ILE A 696 -12.18 9.79 -11.01
CA ILE A 696 -11.53 10.91 -11.72
C ILE A 696 -10.06 10.62 -12.12
N PRO A 697 -9.20 9.97 -11.30
CA PRO A 697 -7.80 9.72 -11.65
C PRO A 697 -7.54 8.93 -12.94
N VAL A 698 -6.33 9.10 -13.49
CA VAL A 698 -5.73 8.14 -14.45
C VAL A 698 -4.33 7.73 -14.00
N ASP A 699 -3.50 8.66 -13.54
CA ASP A 699 -2.17 8.34 -12.99
C ASP A 699 -2.21 8.04 -11.49
N GLN A 700 -1.21 7.30 -11.00
CA GLN A 700 -0.98 7.10 -9.55
C GLN A 700 -0.81 8.43 -8.78
N LEU A 701 -0.30 9.47 -9.45
CA LEU A 701 -0.18 10.82 -8.90
C LEU A 701 -1.56 11.46 -8.67
N ASP A 702 -2.46 11.39 -9.66
CA ASP A 702 -3.84 11.89 -9.53
C ASP A 702 -4.61 11.11 -8.46
N LEU A 703 -4.41 9.79 -8.38
CA LEU A 703 -5.05 8.93 -7.38
C LEU A 703 -4.61 9.32 -5.97
N TYR A 704 -3.30 9.41 -5.72
CA TYR A 704 -2.79 9.87 -4.42
C TYR A 704 -3.26 11.29 -4.09
N ALA A 705 -3.25 12.20 -5.07
CA ALA A 705 -3.69 13.58 -4.88
C ALA A 705 -5.18 13.67 -4.52
N LEU A 706 -6.07 12.93 -5.18
CA LEU A 706 -7.52 13.02 -4.95
C LEU A 706 -8.03 12.17 -3.79
N SER A 707 -7.44 11.00 -3.49
CA SER A 707 -7.90 10.13 -2.41
C SER A 707 -7.19 10.34 -1.06
N VAL A 708 -5.97 10.88 -1.05
CA VAL A 708 -5.19 11.11 0.18
C VAL A 708 -4.78 12.58 0.36
N GLY A 709 -4.18 13.21 -0.66
CA GLY A 709 -3.65 14.57 -0.55
C GLY A 709 -4.74 15.63 -0.27
N VAL A 710 -5.73 15.69 -1.15
CA VAL A 710 -6.88 16.61 -1.06
C VAL A 710 -7.68 16.41 0.22
N PRO A 711 -8.09 15.20 0.63
CA PRO A 711 -8.80 15.01 1.91
C PRO A 711 -7.99 15.48 3.13
N ASN A 712 -6.67 15.24 3.15
CA ASN A 712 -5.81 15.73 4.23
C ASN A 712 -5.68 17.27 4.26
N LEU A 713 -5.78 17.94 3.10
CA LEU A 713 -5.91 19.41 3.04
C LEU A 713 -7.32 19.90 3.38
N ALA A 714 -8.37 19.13 3.06
CA ALA A 714 -9.76 19.44 3.35
C ALA A 714 -10.03 19.48 4.87
N PHE A 715 -9.55 18.49 5.62
CA PHE A 715 -9.66 18.51 7.09
C PHE A 715 -8.90 19.67 7.77
N ARG A 716 -8.01 20.35 7.03
CA ARG A 716 -7.24 21.52 7.51
C ARG A 716 -7.75 22.85 6.98
N SER A 717 -8.51 22.87 5.88
CA SER A 717 -9.01 24.10 5.25
C SER A 717 -10.47 23.96 4.82
N LYS A 718 -11.32 24.81 5.40
CA LYS A 718 -12.75 24.89 5.10
C LYS A 718 -13.03 25.21 3.63
N ALA A 719 -12.14 25.95 2.95
CA ALA A 719 -12.24 26.18 1.51
C ALA A 719 -12.16 24.86 0.74
N VAL A 720 -11.09 24.08 1.00
CA VAL A 720 -10.81 22.80 0.32
C VAL A 720 -11.89 21.77 0.62
N MET A 721 -12.37 21.68 1.87
CA MET A 721 -13.52 20.83 2.22
C MET A 721 -14.78 21.23 1.45
N SER A 722 -15.06 22.53 1.32
CA SER A 722 -16.23 23.00 0.57
C SER A 722 -16.12 22.66 -0.93
N SER A 723 -14.94 22.78 -1.55
CA SER A 723 -14.76 22.34 -2.95
C SER A 723 -14.85 20.82 -3.12
N LEU A 724 -14.35 20.04 -2.16
CA LEU A 724 -14.47 18.58 -2.12
C LEU A 724 -15.96 18.16 -2.08
N LEU A 725 -16.75 18.74 -1.17
CA LEU A 725 -18.19 18.47 -1.04
C LEU A 725 -18.98 18.92 -2.27
N ALA A 726 -18.64 20.07 -2.88
CA ALA A 726 -19.25 20.55 -4.12
C ALA A 726 -19.01 19.58 -5.28
N LEU A 727 -17.78 19.10 -5.45
CA LEU A 727 -17.43 18.09 -6.46
C LEU A 727 -18.17 16.77 -6.20
N ALA A 728 -18.20 16.29 -4.96
CA ALA A 728 -18.89 15.06 -4.57
C ALA A 728 -20.39 15.09 -4.91
N ALA A 729 -21.07 16.20 -4.62
CA ALA A 729 -22.49 16.37 -4.91
C ALA A 729 -22.78 16.43 -6.43
N ALA A 730 -21.88 16.99 -7.24
CA ALA A 730 -21.98 16.94 -8.70
C ALA A 730 -21.80 15.50 -9.24
N CYS A 731 -20.88 14.72 -8.66
CA CYS A 731 -20.68 13.31 -9.01
C CYS A 731 -21.93 12.48 -8.69
N GLN A 732 -22.40 12.55 -7.44
CA GLN A 732 -23.56 11.80 -6.97
C GLN A 732 -24.82 12.12 -7.79
N SER A 733 -25.02 13.39 -8.16
CA SER A 733 -26.11 13.81 -9.05
C SER A 733 -26.04 13.12 -10.41
N HIS A 734 -24.84 12.94 -10.96
CA HIS A 734 -24.61 12.34 -12.27
C HIS A 734 -24.83 10.82 -12.26
N ASP A 735 -24.48 10.17 -11.15
CA ASP A 735 -24.77 8.75 -10.93
C ASP A 735 -26.28 8.49 -10.81
N ILE A 736 -27.00 9.36 -10.09
CA ILE A 736 -28.47 9.32 -10.00
C ILE A 736 -29.11 9.54 -11.38
N ALA A 737 -28.59 10.49 -12.18
CA ALA A 737 -29.10 10.78 -13.52
C ALA A 737 -28.98 9.59 -14.48
N LYS A 738 -27.89 8.80 -14.37
CA LYS A 738 -27.65 7.60 -15.18
C LYS A 738 -28.56 6.43 -14.84
N GLN A 739 -28.99 6.27 -13.59
CA GLN A 739 -29.72 5.08 -13.15
C GLN A 739 -31.18 5.09 -13.63
N ALA A 740 -31.96 6.13 -13.28
CA ALA A 740 -33.30 6.34 -13.82
C ALA A 740 -33.79 7.78 -13.58
N LEU A 741 -34.03 8.53 -14.65
CA LEU A 741 -34.62 9.86 -14.55
C LEU A 741 -36.13 9.77 -14.27
N THR A 742 -36.50 10.01 -13.02
CA THR A 742 -37.86 10.02 -12.46
C THR A 742 -38.17 11.39 -11.83
N PRO A 743 -39.44 11.75 -11.56
CA PRO A 743 -39.76 13.02 -10.90
C PRO A 743 -39.09 13.17 -9.52
N GLN A 744 -38.91 12.07 -8.78
CA GLN A 744 -38.23 12.07 -7.48
C GLN A 744 -36.71 12.25 -7.64
N SER A 745 -36.07 11.58 -8.60
CA SER A 745 -34.63 11.75 -8.82
C SER A 745 -34.27 13.14 -9.33
N LEU A 746 -35.15 13.80 -10.09
CA LEU A 746 -35.00 15.21 -10.49
C LEU A 746 -35.06 16.19 -9.31
N LEU A 747 -35.88 15.93 -8.28
CA LEU A 747 -35.89 16.74 -7.05
C LEU A 747 -34.59 16.55 -6.27
N GLN A 748 -34.15 15.30 -6.08
CA GLN A 748 -32.89 14.98 -5.40
C GLN A 748 -31.67 15.61 -6.10
N ILE A 749 -31.61 15.57 -7.43
CA ILE A 749 -30.56 16.22 -8.23
C ILE A 749 -30.59 17.75 -8.06
N ARG A 750 -31.78 18.38 -7.98
CA ARG A 750 -31.91 19.83 -7.74
C ARG A 750 -31.37 20.21 -6.35
N GLU A 751 -31.70 19.43 -5.32
CA GLU A 751 -31.21 19.64 -3.96
C GLU A 751 -29.68 19.47 -3.87
N LEU A 752 -29.13 18.41 -4.48
CA LEU A 752 -27.69 18.16 -4.53
C LEU A 752 -26.93 19.25 -5.29
N LEU A 753 -27.40 19.69 -6.47
CA LEU A 753 -26.77 20.77 -7.23
C LEU A 753 -26.85 22.12 -6.50
N GLY A 754 -27.97 22.42 -5.83
CA GLY A 754 -28.13 23.61 -4.98
C GLY A 754 -27.31 23.57 -3.68
N LEU A 755 -27.01 22.39 -3.15
CA LEU A 755 -26.03 22.20 -2.07
C LEU A 755 -24.60 22.40 -2.60
N ALA A 756 -24.27 21.81 -3.74
CA ALA A 756 -22.96 21.94 -4.38
C ALA A 756 -22.60 23.40 -4.69
N GLU A 757 -23.54 24.17 -5.25
CA GLU A 757 -23.31 25.58 -5.56
C GLU A 757 -23.13 26.45 -4.29
N ARG A 758 -23.86 26.15 -3.19
CA ARG A 758 -23.64 26.80 -1.89
C ARG A 758 -22.21 26.57 -1.38
N HIS A 759 -21.72 25.32 -1.42
CA HIS A 759 -20.35 25.00 -1.03
C HIS A 759 -19.30 25.65 -1.95
N HIS A 760 -19.53 25.65 -3.27
CA HIS A 760 -18.63 26.30 -4.23
C HIS A 760 -18.50 27.81 -3.97
N ARG A 761 -19.63 28.51 -3.76
CA ARG A 761 -19.66 29.94 -3.41
C ARG A 761 -19.00 30.22 -2.04
N ALA A 762 -19.10 29.31 -1.08
CA ALA A 762 -18.40 29.42 0.20
C ALA A 762 -16.88 29.22 0.06
N SER A 763 -16.44 28.26 -0.75
CA SER A 763 -15.03 28.01 -1.06
C SER A 763 -14.38 29.23 -1.72
N LEU A 764 -15.02 29.81 -2.74
CA LEU A 764 -14.56 31.01 -3.45
C LEU A 764 -14.24 32.19 -2.52
N ARG A 765 -15.15 32.51 -1.58
CA ARG A 765 -14.94 33.59 -0.59
C ARG A 765 -13.73 33.31 0.29
N HIS A 766 -13.62 32.09 0.82
CA HIS A 766 -12.51 31.71 1.69
C HIS A 766 -11.15 31.69 0.97
N ILE A 767 -11.08 31.41 -0.34
CA ILE A 767 -9.85 31.59 -1.14
C ILE A 767 -9.48 33.07 -1.22
N GLN A 768 -10.43 33.94 -1.56
CA GLN A 768 -10.19 35.39 -1.73
C GLN A 768 -9.68 36.02 -0.42
N GLU A 769 -10.16 35.55 0.72
CA GLU A 769 -9.64 35.88 2.06
C GLU A 769 -8.22 35.32 2.29
N SER A 770 -7.94 34.09 1.82
CA SER A 770 -6.70 33.35 2.09
C SER A 770 -5.51 33.67 1.18
N MET A 771 -5.73 34.29 0.01
CA MET A 771 -4.67 34.59 -0.98
C MET A 771 -3.58 35.54 -0.47
N GLN A 772 -3.82 36.26 0.64
CA GLN A 772 -2.86 37.23 1.20
C GLN A 772 -1.74 36.60 2.06
N SER A 773 -1.84 35.31 2.40
CA SER A 773 -0.85 34.63 3.26
C SER A 773 -0.05 33.56 2.50
N PRO A 774 1.30 33.63 2.45
CA PRO A 774 2.12 32.70 1.68
C PRO A 774 2.20 31.28 2.26
N GLU A 775 1.75 31.08 3.50
CA GLU A 775 1.67 29.74 4.14
C GLU A 775 0.48 28.89 3.63
N MET A 776 -0.49 29.50 2.94
CA MET A 776 -1.71 28.81 2.48
C MET A 776 -1.72 28.44 0.98
N TYR A 777 -0.60 28.57 0.27
CA TYR A 777 -0.54 28.29 -1.17
C TYR A 777 -0.89 26.83 -1.54
N ASP A 778 -0.55 25.85 -0.69
CA ASP A 778 -1.01 24.45 -0.84
C ASP A 778 -2.55 24.34 -0.88
N HIS A 779 -3.24 25.11 -0.03
CA HIS A 779 -4.70 25.12 0.02
C HIS A 779 -5.30 25.83 -1.20
N VAL A 780 -4.76 26.99 -1.61
CA VAL A 780 -5.25 27.75 -2.77
C VAL A 780 -5.14 26.91 -4.05
N LEU A 781 -3.97 26.29 -4.29
CA LEU A 781 -3.72 25.48 -5.48
C LEU A 781 -4.59 24.21 -5.52
N ALA A 782 -4.63 23.44 -4.43
CA ALA A 782 -5.47 22.24 -4.36
C ALA A 782 -6.96 22.57 -4.53
N ASN A 783 -7.42 23.71 -4.00
CA ASN A 783 -8.80 24.15 -4.18
C ASN A 783 -9.11 24.55 -5.62
N ALA A 784 -8.19 25.26 -6.29
CA ALA A 784 -8.38 25.66 -7.69
C ALA A 784 -8.55 24.44 -8.62
N ALA A 785 -7.75 23.37 -8.43
CA ALA A 785 -7.91 22.13 -9.19
C ALA A 785 -9.32 21.50 -8.99
N LEU A 786 -9.80 21.43 -7.74
CA LEU A 786 -11.14 20.91 -7.42
C LEU A 786 -12.27 21.77 -8.00
N MET A 787 -12.10 23.10 -8.04
CA MET A 787 -13.07 24.01 -8.65
C MET A 787 -13.23 23.79 -10.15
N VAL A 788 -12.15 23.53 -10.90
CA VAL A 788 -12.21 23.25 -12.34
C VAL A 788 -12.90 21.91 -12.60
N LEU A 789 -12.60 20.89 -11.79
CA LEU A 789 -13.29 19.59 -11.84
C LEU A 789 -14.80 19.74 -11.54
N TYR A 790 -15.16 20.50 -10.50
CA TYR A 790 -16.55 20.78 -10.14
C TYR A 790 -17.29 21.54 -11.24
N ALA A 791 -16.71 22.63 -11.77
CA ALA A 791 -17.34 23.45 -12.80
C ALA A 791 -17.63 22.62 -14.07
N SER A 792 -16.68 21.77 -14.47
CA SER A 792 -16.83 20.85 -15.60
C SER A 792 -17.93 19.82 -15.35
N ALA A 793 -17.88 19.10 -14.22
CA ALA A 793 -18.86 18.06 -13.89
C ALA A 793 -20.29 18.63 -13.73
N SER A 794 -20.42 19.77 -13.03
CA SER A 794 -21.70 20.47 -12.81
C SER A 794 -22.31 20.98 -14.12
N HIS A 795 -21.50 21.41 -15.10
CA HIS A 795 -22.00 21.78 -16.42
C HIS A 795 -22.34 20.55 -17.28
N SER A 796 -21.50 19.50 -17.28
CA SER A 796 -21.75 18.25 -18.04
C SER A 796 -23.07 17.58 -17.63
N ILE A 797 -23.38 17.49 -16.33
CA ILE A 797 -24.69 16.96 -15.88
C ILE A 797 -25.86 17.85 -16.33
N ARG A 798 -25.74 19.18 -16.26
CA ARG A 798 -26.79 20.10 -16.71
C ARG A 798 -27.08 19.95 -18.22
N VAL A 799 -26.03 19.79 -19.03
CA VAL A 799 -26.13 19.46 -20.46
C VAL A 799 -26.82 18.11 -20.66
N HIS A 800 -26.44 17.08 -19.90
CA HIS A 800 -27.08 15.76 -19.97
C HIS A 800 -28.57 15.79 -19.61
N LEU A 801 -28.94 16.49 -18.54
CA LEU A 801 -30.34 16.68 -18.13
C LEU A 801 -31.15 17.41 -19.21
N ALA A 802 -30.62 18.52 -19.76
CA ALA A 802 -31.26 19.25 -20.85
C ALA A 802 -31.46 18.39 -22.10
N ALA A 803 -30.46 17.57 -22.47
CA ALA A 803 -30.55 16.62 -23.57
C ALA A 803 -31.65 15.58 -23.37
N THR A 804 -31.67 14.91 -22.20
CA THR A 804 -32.68 13.89 -21.88
C THR A 804 -34.09 14.48 -21.76
N ALA A 805 -34.24 15.69 -21.24
CA ALA A 805 -35.52 16.38 -21.17
C ALA A 805 -36.07 16.75 -22.55
N LYS A 806 -35.21 17.25 -23.46
CA LYS A 806 -35.55 17.53 -24.87
C LYS A 806 -36.06 16.27 -25.57
N GLN A 807 -35.37 15.13 -25.42
CA GLN A 807 -35.78 13.84 -25.99
C GLN A 807 -37.10 13.30 -25.43
N ARG A 808 -37.43 13.63 -24.18
CA ARG A 808 -38.69 13.21 -23.51
C ARG A 808 -39.83 14.23 -23.63
N GLY A 809 -39.63 15.36 -24.31
CA GLY A 809 -40.61 16.45 -24.41
C GLY A 809 -40.92 17.15 -23.08
N GLN A 810 -40.05 17.03 -22.08
CA GLN A 810 -40.27 17.54 -20.72
C GLN A 810 -39.66 18.93 -20.53
N ARG A 811 -40.37 19.84 -19.85
CA ARG A 811 -39.83 21.15 -19.44
C ARG A 811 -39.13 21.02 -18.09
N LEU A 812 -37.84 21.31 -18.03
CA LEU A 812 -37.08 21.43 -16.79
C LEU A 812 -37.23 22.84 -16.18
N PRO A 813 -37.12 23.00 -14.85
CA PRO A 813 -36.84 24.28 -14.21
C PRO A 813 -35.53 24.89 -14.71
N GLY A 814 -35.47 26.21 -14.87
CA GLY A 814 -34.25 26.92 -15.33
C GLY A 814 -33.02 26.67 -14.45
N GLU A 815 -33.22 26.44 -13.15
CA GLU A 815 -32.17 26.05 -12.19
C GLU A 815 -31.43 24.76 -12.53
N LEU A 816 -32.00 23.87 -13.36
CA LEU A 816 -31.38 22.61 -13.80
C LEU A 816 -30.78 22.68 -15.22
N LEU A 817 -30.99 23.78 -15.95
CA LEU A 817 -30.39 24.00 -17.26
C LEU A 817 -28.93 24.45 -17.16
N PRO A 818 -28.11 24.28 -18.21
CA PRO A 818 -26.76 24.84 -18.27
C PRO A 818 -26.83 26.36 -18.49
N GLN A 819 -26.17 27.14 -17.63
CA GLN A 819 -26.02 28.58 -17.80
C GLN A 819 -24.70 28.87 -18.55
N HIS A 820 -24.77 29.64 -19.65
CA HIS A 820 -23.74 29.70 -20.70
C HIS A 820 -22.38 30.28 -20.28
N SER A 821 -22.28 31.03 -19.18
CA SER A 821 -21.04 31.67 -18.74
C SER A 821 -20.48 31.12 -17.43
N GLN A 822 -21.29 30.44 -16.60
CA GLN A 822 -20.91 30.06 -15.23
C GLN A 822 -19.64 29.19 -15.20
N TRP A 823 -19.58 28.13 -16.01
CA TRP A 823 -18.45 27.19 -15.99
C TRP A 823 -17.15 27.82 -16.48
N ILE A 824 -17.21 28.70 -17.48
CA ILE A 824 -16.07 29.48 -17.97
C ILE A 824 -15.61 30.47 -16.89
N SER A 825 -16.55 31.16 -16.24
CA SER A 825 -16.25 32.12 -15.16
C SER A 825 -15.58 31.44 -13.95
N PHE A 826 -16.09 30.29 -13.51
CA PHE A 826 -15.49 29.51 -12.43
C PHE A 826 -14.12 28.92 -12.81
N THR A 827 -13.97 28.44 -14.05
CA THR A 827 -12.68 27.93 -14.56
C THR A 827 -11.64 29.05 -14.62
N ARG A 828 -12.01 30.23 -15.14
CA ARG A 828 -11.14 31.42 -15.15
C ARG A 828 -10.79 31.86 -13.72
N ALA A 829 -11.75 31.89 -12.79
CA ALA A 829 -11.49 32.29 -11.41
C ALA A 829 -10.46 31.37 -10.72
N ALA A 830 -10.60 30.05 -10.89
CA ALA A 830 -9.63 29.07 -10.41
C ALA A 830 -8.26 29.20 -11.11
N HIS A 831 -8.26 29.47 -12.42
CA HIS A 831 -7.05 29.69 -13.20
C HIS A 831 -6.29 30.95 -12.74
N THR A 832 -6.96 32.10 -12.60
CA THR A 832 -6.37 33.37 -12.13
C THR A 832 -5.80 33.23 -10.72
N ALA A 833 -6.48 32.52 -9.81
CA ALA A 833 -5.94 32.23 -8.48
C ALA A 833 -4.67 31.36 -8.54
N SER A 834 -4.63 30.39 -9.46
CA SER A 834 -3.47 29.52 -9.66
C SER A 834 -2.28 30.28 -10.26
N THR A 835 -2.49 31.06 -11.32
CA THR A 835 -1.41 31.81 -11.99
C THR A 835 -0.86 32.94 -11.13
N ALA A 836 -1.69 33.60 -10.32
CA ALA A 836 -1.21 34.57 -9.33
C ALA A 836 -0.22 33.94 -8.33
N VAL A 837 -0.54 32.75 -7.81
CA VAL A 837 0.34 32.01 -6.88
C VAL A 837 1.61 31.50 -7.58
N LEU A 838 1.49 30.95 -8.80
CA LEU A 838 2.66 30.52 -9.58
C LEU A 838 3.61 31.70 -9.89
N ASN A 839 3.07 32.86 -10.24
CA ASN A 839 3.87 34.05 -10.55
C ASN A 839 4.57 34.63 -9.32
N ASP A 840 3.97 34.63 -8.11
CA ASP A 840 4.70 35.00 -6.87
C ASP A 840 5.88 34.05 -6.62
N ILE A 841 5.66 32.74 -6.79
CA ILE A 841 6.70 31.72 -6.59
C ILE A 841 7.86 31.90 -7.59
N VAL A 842 7.57 32.26 -8.84
CA VAL A 842 8.60 32.54 -9.86
C VAL A 842 9.33 33.85 -9.56
N ASN A 843 8.61 34.95 -9.30
CA ASN A 843 9.22 36.25 -8.99
C ASN A 843 10.09 36.22 -7.71
N ALA A 844 9.74 35.36 -6.74
CA ALA A 844 10.54 35.13 -5.54
C ALA A 844 11.83 34.31 -5.78
N ALA A 845 11.99 33.68 -6.94
CA ALA A 845 13.15 32.83 -7.26
C ALA A 845 14.35 33.63 -7.80
N ASP A 846 14.11 34.65 -8.62
CA ASP A 846 15.14 35.40 -9.37
C ASP A 846 16.01 36.33 -8.49
N GLY A 847 15.57 36.65 -7.28
CA GLY A 847 16.20 37.65 -6.41
C GLY A 847 17.49 37.27 -5.69
N ALA A 848 18.19 36.16 -6.03
CA ALA A 848 19.38 35.74 -5.28
C ALA A 848 20.43 34.94 -6.08
N SER A 849 21.70 35.38 -5.93
CA SER A 849 22.94 34.99 -6.63
C SER A 849 23.26 33.48 -6.69
N PRO A 850 24.02 33.02 -7.71
CA PRO A 850 24.34 31.61 -7.92
C PRO A 850 25.46 31.09 -6.99
N ILE A 851 25.36 29.81 -6.61
CA ILE A 851 26.40 29.04 -5.91
C ILE A 851 26.60 27.70 -6.64
N ILE A 852 27.84 27.21 -6.65
CA ILE A 852 28.36 26.15 -7.53
C ILE A 852 27.76 24.76 -7.21
N HIS A 853 27.75 23.90 -8.24
CA HIS A 853 27.02 22.65 -8.31
C HIS A 853 27.57 21.53 -7.40
N THR A 854 26.64 20.70 -6.91
CA THR A 854 26.87 19.27 -6.65
C THR A 854 25.55 18.54 -6.91
N GLU A 855 25.59 17.42 -7.61
CA GLU A 855 24.38 16.79 -8.16
C GLU A 855 23.73 15.80 -7.18
N SER A 856 22.40 15.85 -7.10
CA SER A 856 21.58 14.98 -6.24
C SER A 856 20.32 14.56 -7.00
N SER A 857 20.38 13.41 -7.67
CA SER A 857 19.29 12.92 -8.53
C SER A 857 18.11 12.37 -7.71
N LEU A 858 16.90 12.87 -7.97
CA LEU A 858 15.68 12.14 -7.63
C LEU A 858 15.50 10.99 -8.65
N PRO A 859 15.20 9.76 -8.22
CA PRO A 859 15.00 8.64 -9.13
C PRO A 859 13.63 8.71 -9.81
N SER A 860 13.59 9.25 -11.03
CA SER A 860 12.45 9.12 -11.94
C SER A 860 12.20 7.64 -12.28
N SER A 861 11.04 7.11 -11.90
CA SER A 861 10.64 5.72 -12.16
C SER A 861 9.31 5.69 -12.92
N ALA A 862 9.35 5.70 -14.25
CA ALA A 862 8.16 5.49 -15.07
C ALA A 862 7.53 4.10 -14.81
N LEU A 863 6.20 4.06 -14.71
CA LEU A 863 5.44 2.82 -14.59
C LEU A 863 4.92 2.40 -15.97
N ASN A 864 5.63 1.50 -16.65
CA ASN A 864 5.16 0.95 -17.93
C ASN A 864 4.10 -0.13 -17.70
N THR A 865 2.84 0.29 -17.57
CA THR A 865 1.66 -0.60 -17.61
C THR A 865 1.26 -0.86 -19.07
N PRO A 866 1.03 -2.12 -19.50
CA PRO A 866 0.38 -2.37 -20.79
C PRO A 866 -1.06 -1.87 -20.73
N GLY A 867 -1.39 -0.88 -21.57
CA GLY A 867 -2.66 -0.16 -21.48
C GLY A 867 -3.86 -1.00 -21.93
N VAL A 868 -4.66 -1.47 -20.96
CA VAL A 868 -6.11 -1.59 -21.18
C VAL A 868 -6.67 -0.18 -21.05
N LEU A 869 -6.94 0.47 -22.18
CA LEU A 869 -7.52 1.81 -22.21
C LEU A 869 -8.91 1.78 -21.57
N CYS A 870 -9.09 2.55 -20.50
CA CYS A 870 -10.39 2.77 -19.91
C CYS A 870 -11.16 3.80 -20.77
N PRO A 871 -12.50 3.74 -20.90
CA PRO A 871 -13.25 4.77 -21.66
C PRO A 871 -12.99 6.21 -21.21
N GLN A 872 -12.50 6.41 -19.98
CA GLN A 872 -12.17 7.71 -19.40
C GLN A 872 -10.83 8.32 -19.85
N ASP A 873 -10.04 7.62 -20.68
CA ASP A 873 -8.73 8.10 -21.16
C ASP A 873 -8.83 9.13 -22.32
N GLY A 874 -10.00 9.22 -22.97
CA GLY A 874 -10.23 10.17 -24.06
C GLY A 874 -11.52 9.90 -24.86
N PRO A 875 -11.42 9.59 -26.18
CA PRO A 875 -12.60 9.38 -27.02
C PRO A 875 -13.25 8.04 -26.72
N SER A 876 -14.59 8.03 -26.67
CA SER A 876 -15.38 6.80 -26.72
C SER A 876 -14.98 5.98 -27.96
N GLU A 877 -14.99 4.64 -27.88
CA GLU A 877 -14.49 3.77 -28.97
C GLU A 877 -15.21 4.03 -30.32
N HIS A 878 -16.47 4.48 -30.27
CA HIS A 878 -17.25 4.99 -31.40
C HIS A 878 -16.64 6.28 -31.99
N THR A 879 -16.47 7.31 -31.16
CA THR A 879 -15.84 8.60 -31.54
C THR A 879 -14.40 8.39 -32.04
N LYS A 880 -13.65 7.45 -31.47
CA LYS A 880 -12.28 7.08 -31.85
C LYS A 880 -12.19 6.41 -33.22
N ARG A 881 -13.18 5.60 -33.60
CA ARG A 881 -13.23 4.92 -34.91
C ARG A 881 -13.78 5.79 -36.03
N LEU A 882 -14.77 6.64 -35.75
CA LEU A 882 -15.52 7.37 -36.78
C LEU A 882 -15.21 8.86 -36.85
N PHE A 883 -15.17 9.56 -35.70
CA PHE A 883 -15.07 11.03 -35.68
C PHE A 883 -13.61 11.53 -35.63
N LEU A 884 -12.76 10.90 -34.81
CA LEU A 884 -11.35 11.26 -34.67
C LEU A 884 -10.57 11.24 -36.01
N PRO A 885 -10.75 10.26 -36.92
CA PRO A 885 -10.06 10.29 -38.23
C PRO A 885 -10.52 11.44 -39.13
N ILE A 886 -11.81 11.82 -39.06
CA ILE A 886 -12.38 12.94 -39.83
C ILE A 886 -11.80 14.26 -39.32
N VAL A 887 -11.76 14.47 -37.99
CA VAL A 887 -11.14 15.65 -37.39
C VAL A 887 -9.64 15.70 -37.72
N ALA A 888 -8.90 14.60 -37.52
CA ALA A 888 -7.46 14.57 -37.77
C ALA A 888 -7.07 14.83 -39.24
N SER A 889 -7.89 14.39 -40.20
CA SER A 889 -7.63 14.60 -41.63
C SER A 889 -8.06 15.98 -42.16
N THR A 890 -9.00 16.66 -41.49
CA THR A 890 -9.53 17.97 -41.95
C THR A 890 -9.03 19.17 -41.15
N TYR A 891 -8.54 18.97 -39.91
CA TYR A 891 -8.15 20.06 -39.01
C TYR A 891 -7.05 20.96 -39.57
N THR A 892 -6.05 20.42 -40.28
CA THR A 892 -4.92 21.20 -40.81
C THR A 892 -5.37 22.27 -41.79
N GLN A 893 -6.23 21.92 -42.76
CA GLN A 893 -6.82 22.84 -43.73
C GLN A 893 -7.76 23.86 -43.06
N ALA A 894 -8.55 23.42 -42.07
CA ALA A 894 -9.42 24.29 -41.29
C ALA A 894 -8.64 25.32 -40.47
N PHE A 895 -7.56 24.90 -39.82
CA PHE A 895 -6.70 25.77 -39.02
C PHE A 895 -5.94 26.79 -39.88
N GLU A 896 -5.53 26.43 -41.10
CA GLU A 896 -4.93 27.39 -42.03
C GLU A 896 -5.96 28.44 -42.51
N ARG A 897 -7.23 28.06 -42.72
CA ARG A 897 -8.33 29.01 -42.95
C ARG A 897 -8.60 29.91 -41.73
N LEU A 898 -8.62 29.37 -40.51
CA LEU A 898 -8.72 30.15 -39.27
C LEU A 898 -7.57 31.17 -39.17
N ARG A 899 -6.34 30.75 -39.42
CA ARG A 899 -5.15 31.61 -39.39
C ARG A 899 -5.24 32.75 -40.41
N LYS A 900 -5.60 32.47 -41.67
CA LYS A 900 -5.76 33.49 -42.71
C LYS A 900 -6.87 34.49 -42.38
N ARG A 901 -7.98 34.04 -41.76
CA ARG A 901 -9.03 34.93 -41.26
C ARG A 901 -8.54 35.78 -40.09
N ALA A 902 -7.80 35.22 -39.14
CA ALA A 902 -7.19 35.99 -38.05
C ALA A 902 -6.22 37.07 -38.56
N GLU A 903 -5.33 36.72 -39.50
CA GLU A 903 -4.37 37.66 -40.11
C GLU A 903 -5.08 38.76 -40.92
N THR A 904 -6.18 38.43 -41.62
CA THR A 904 -7.04 39.40 -42.33
C THR A 904 -7.79 40.34 -41.37
N THR A 905 -8.39 39.81 -40.30
CA THR A 905 -9.06 40.63 -39.27
C THR A 905 -8.09 41.60 -38.61
N VAL A 906 -6.82 41.20 -38.40
CA VAL A 906 -5.77 42.08 -37.87
C VAL A 906 -5.39 43.20 -38.85
N THR A 907 -5.34 42.96 -40.16
CA THR A 907 -5.06 44.06 -41.12
C THR A 907 -6.24 45.03 -41.23
N ILE A 908 -7.48 44.53 -41.23
CA ILE A 908 -8.69 45.36 -41.22
C ILE A 908 -8.74 46.25 -39.97
N LEU A 909 -8.55 45.68 -38.77
CA LEU A 909 -8.61 46.43 -37.51
C LEU A 909 -7.45 47.42 -37.32
N LYS A 910 -6.28 47.16 -37.91
CA LYS A 910 -5.17 48.14 -37.94
C LYS A 910 -5.45 49.32 -38.88
N ASN A 911 -6.22 49.09 -39.95
CA ASN A 911 -6.54 50.11 -40.94
C ASN A 911 -7.80 50.92 -40.59
N SER A 912 -8.75 50.37 -39.83
CA SER A 912 -10.05 51.01 -39.55
C SER A 912 -9.98 52.15 -38.52
N ASN A 913 -8.87 52.27 -37.78
CA ASN A 913 -8.61 53.30 -36.76
C ASN A 913 -9.69 53.43 -35.66
N GLN A 914 -10.51 52.38 -35.49
CA GLN A 914 -11.47 52.26 -34.39
C GLN A 914 -10.75 52.10 -33.05
N SER A 915 -11.45 52.36 -31.94
CA SER A 915 -10.96 52.14 -30.57
C SER A 915 -10.89 50.64 -30.20
N CYS A 916 -10.25 49.84 -31.04
CA CYS A 916 -9.97 48.43 -30.79
C CYS A 916 -9.00 48.32 -29.63
N ASN A 917 -9.41 47.64 -28.56
CA ASN A 917 -8.59 47.43 -27.38
C ASN A 917 -7.43 46.48 -27.72
N MET A 918 -6.26 47.04 -28.08
CA MET A 918 -5.16 46.30 -28.69
C MET A 918 -4.69 45.09 -27.87
N ALA A 919 -4.78 45.16 -26.53
CA ALA A 919 -4.49 44.03 -25.65
C ALA A 919 -5.38 42.80 -25.93
N GLN A 920 -6.68 43.02 -26.17
CA GLN A 920 -7.63 41.94 -26.50
C GLN A 920 -7.37 41.33 -27.90
N LEU A 921 -6.97 42.16 -28.87
CA LEU A 921 -6.57 41.68 -30.19
C LEU A 921 -5.27 40.86 -30.13
N HIS A 922 -4.27 41.32 -29.38
CA HIS A 922 -3.04 40.57 -29.15
C HIS A 922 -3.29 39.23 -28.42
N ALA A 923 -4.10 39.23 -27.37
CA ALA A 923 -4.50 38.02 -26.66
C ALA A 923 -5.21 37.00 -27.59
N SER A 924 -6.03 37.48 -28.52
CA SER A 924 -6.69 36.61 -29.51
C SER A 924 -5.68 35.98 -30.48
N ILE A 925 -4.69 36.74 -30.97
CA ILE A 925 -3.62 36.24 -31.85
C ILE A 925 -2.75 35.19 -31.11
N GLU A 926 -2.38 35.47 -29.86
CA GLU A 926 -1.63 34.54 -29.02
C GLU A 926 -2.41 33.22 -28.82
N THR A 927 -3.72 33.32 -28.61
CA THR A 927 -4.61 32.16 -28.45
C THR A 927 -4.70 31.28 -29.71
N VAL A 928 -4.59 31.85 -30.92
CA VAL A 928 -4.44 31.04 -32.16
C VAL A 928 -3.17 30.17 -32.09
N SER A 929 -2.07 30.71 -31.59
CA SER A 929 -0.82 29.94 -31.44
C SER A 929 -0.94 28.84 -30.38
N ILE A 930 -1.62 29.10 -29.27
CA ILE A 930 -1.88 28.12 -28.21
C ILE A 930 -2.74 26.97 -28.77
N LEU A 931 -3.83 27.29 -29.48
CA LEU A 931 -4.70 26.30 -30.13
C LEU A 931 -3.94 25.40 -31.11
N ALA A 932 -2.99 25.95 -31.87
CA ALA A 932 -2.13 25.16 -32.77
C ALA A 932 -1.35 24.07 -32.01
N HIS A 933 -0.71 24.42 -30.90
CA HIS A 933 0.06 23.49 -30.08
C HIS A 933 -0.84 22.44 -29.41
N CYS A 934 -2.00 22.85 -28.87
CA CYS A 934 -2.98 21.94 -28.29
C CYS A 934 -3.47 20.90 -29.32
N ALA A 935 -3.81 21.34 -30.54
CA ALA A 935 -4.31 20.46 -31.59
C ALA A 935 -3.23 19.51 -32.15
N ALA A 936 -2.02 20.01 -32.37
CA ALA A 936 -0.89 19.18 -32.82
C ALA A 936 -0.58 18.06 -31.80
N ALA A 937 -0.59 18.38 -30.51
CA ALA A 937 -0.43 17.38 -29.43
C ALA A 937 -1.63 16.41 -29.33
N ALA A 938 -2.84 16.85 -29.67
CA ALA A 938 -4.06 16.05 -29.58
C ALA A 938 -4.26 15.06 -30.76
N LEU A 939 -3.83 15.43 -31.97
CA LEU A 939 -4.17 14.70 -33.22
C LEU A 939 -3.05 13.82 -33.78
N THR A 940 -1.81 13.92 -33.26
CA THR A 940 -0.65 13.17 -33.79
C THR A 940 -0.65 11.70 -33.32
N PRO A 941 -0.57 10.70 -34.21
CA PRO A 941 -0.56 9.28 -33.83
C PRO A 941 0.76 8.87 -33.14
N ARG A 942 0.64 8.21 -32.00
CA ARG A 942 1.77 7.91 -31.08
C ARG A 942 2.56 6.67 -31.54
N GLN A 943 3.62 6.87 -32.32
CA GLN A 943 4.57 5.81 -32.69
C GLN A 943 5.69 5.66 -31.63
N THR A 944 5.70 4.54 -30.90
CA THR A 944 6.76 4.10 -29.95
C THR A 944 7.11 5.05 -28.78
N PRO A 945 7.72 4.54 -27.69
CA PRO A 945 8.25 5.41 -26.63
C PRO A 945 9.58 6.03 -27.07
N ALA A 946 9.51 7.17 -27.77
CA ALA A 946 10.68 8.00 -28.00
C ALA A 946 11.27 8.48 -26.66
N THR A 947 12.61 8.48 -26.54
CA THR A 947 13.31 8.93 -25.34
C THR A 947 12.96 10.39 -25.04
N SER A 948 12.21 10.63 -23.97
CA SER A 948 11.81 11.98 -23.59
C SER A 948 13.03 12.84 -23.26
N PRO A 949 13.20 14.04 -23.87
CA PRO A 949 14.17 14.99 -23.35
C PRO A 949 13.85 15.31 -21.89
N GLN A 950 14.90 15.53 -21.10
CA GLN A 950 14.78 15.69 -19.66
C GLN A 950 14.01 17.00 -19.35
N PRO A 951 12.93 16.95 -18.55
CA PRO A 951 12.09 18.12 -18.28
C PRO A 951 12.86 19.24 -17.60
N GLN A 952 12.51 20.50 -17.88
CA GLN A 952 13.20 21.68 -17.31
C GLN A 952 12.77 22.00 -15.86
N ALA A 953 12.19 21.03 -15.15
CA ALA A 953 11.72 21.10 -13.76
C ALA A 953 12.80 21.40 -12.68
N LEU A 954 14.04 21.71 -13.07
CA LEU A 954 15.16 21.92 -12.14
C LEU A 954 15.11 23.28 -11.39
N ALA A 955 14.23 24.21 -11.78
CA ALA A 955 14.11 25.54 -11.16
C ALA A 955 13.29 25.53 -9.84
N LEU A 956 12.08 24.96 -9.85
CA LEU A 956 11.14 25.05 -8.72
C LEU A 956 11.57 24.23 -7.49
N HIS A 957 12.17 23.05 -7.70
CA HIS A 957 12.43 22.07 -6.62
C HIS A 957 13.41 22.50 -5.52
N LYS A 958 14.12 23.64 -5.66
CA LYS A 958 15.08 24.12 -4.65
C LYS A 958 14.66 25.38 -3.86
N ARG A 959 13.51 26.02 -4.16
CA ARG A 959 13.02 27.22 -3.43
C ARG A 959 11.49 27.30 -3.19
N ALA A 960 10.67 26.41 -3.74
CA ALA A 960 9.21 26.52 -3.65
C ALA A 960 8.65 26.54 -2.21
N ARG A 961 7.70 27.46 -1.94
CA ARG A 961 6.89 27.51 -0.70
C ARG A 961 5.71 26.53 -0.68
N VAL A 962 5.62 25.65 -1.69
CA VAL A 962 4.50 24.73 -1.96
C VAL A 962 5.01 23.30 -1.82
N SER A 963 4.20 22.40 -1.25
CA SER A 963 4.64 21.01 -1.03
C SER A 963 4.83 20.26 -2.37
N PRO A 964 5.84 19.35 -2.47
CA PRO A 964 6.21 18.75 -3.76
C PRO A 964 5.09 17.97 -4.45
N TRP A 965 4.14 17.41 -3.71
CA TRP A 965 3.01 16.69 -4.31
C TRP A 965 1.96 17.65 -4.88
N VAL A 966 1.67 18.78 -4.22
CA VAL A 966 0.77 19.82 -4.77
C VAL A 966 1.39 20.42 -6.03
N ALA A 967 2.68 20.75 -5.99
CA ALA A 967 3.39 21.27 -7.17
C ALA A 967 3.31 20.29 -8.36
N ASN A 968 3.65 19.01 -8.14
CA ASN A 968 3.60 17.99 -9.20
C ASN A 968 2.18 17.71 -9.69
N TYR A 969 1.18 17.69 -8.79
CA TYR A 969 -0.22 17.50 -9.14
C TYR A 969 -0.78 18.69 -9.94
N MET A 970 -0.43 19.92 -9.58
CA MET A 970 -0.79 21.10 -10.38
C MET A 970 -0.15 21.04 -11.76
N ILE A 971 1.15 20.72 -11.87
CA ILE A 971 1.85 20.56 -13.16
C ILE A 971 1.16 19.50 -14.05
N SER A 972 0.73 18.38 -13.44
CA SER A 972 -0.08 17.33 -14.10
C SER A 972 -1.41 17.89 -14.62
N VAL A 973 -2.21 18.51 -13.75
CA VAL A 973 -3.57 18.98 -14.07
C VAL A 973 -3.56 20.17 -15.04
N THR A 974 -2.61 21.10 -14.92
CA THR A 974 -2.46 22.25 -15.83
C THR A 974 -1.65 21.93 -17.10
N SER A 975 -1.21 20.68 -17.27
CA SER A 975 -0.48 20.13 -18.45
C SER A 975 0.90 20.74 -18.75
N MET A 976 1.55 21.34 -17.75
CA MET A 976 2.82 22.04 -18.00
C MET A 976 3.97 21.09 -18.37
N GLU A 977 3.89 19.81 -18.02
CA GLU A 977 4.75 18.74 -18.56
C GLU A 977 4.03 17.37 -18.53
N ALA A 978 4.74 16.29 -18.86
CA ALA A 978 4.19 14.94 -19.07
C ALA A 978 3.61 14.27 -17.79
N PRO A 979 2.64 13.32 -17.87
CA PRO A 979 2.22 12.58 -19.07
C PRO A 979 1.05 13.21 -19.85
N GLN A 980 1.22 13.22 -21.17
CA GLN A 980 0.26 13.73 -22.14
C GLN A 980 -0.89 12.72 -22.38
N ILE A 981 -2.04 13.00 -21.76
CA ILE A 981 -3.35 12.34 -21.93
C ILE A 981 -4.26 13.30 -22.70
N LEU A 982 -5.06 12.82 -23.65
CA LEU A 982 -5.86 13.66 -24.55
C LEU A 982 -6.73 14.69 -23.80
N ARG A 983 -7.39 14.28 -22.71
CA ARG A 983 -8.22 15.17 -21.89
C ARG A 983 -7.45 16.33 -21.23
N ARG A 984 -6.19 16.09 -20.81
CA ARG A 984 -5.29 17.14 -20.28
C ARG A 984 -4.77 18.04 -21.41
N ILE A 985 -4.46 17.48 -22.57
CA ILE A 985 -4.01 18.25 -23.74
C ILE A 985 -5.09 19.25 -24.17
N ILE A 986 -6.34 18.83 -24.26
CA ILE A 986 -7.44 19.72 -24.71
C ILE A 986 -7.80 20.76 -23.63
N MET A 987 -7.84 20.37 -22.35
CA MET A 987 -8.07 21.31 -21.24
C MET A 987 -6.86 22.22 -20.93
N SER A 988 -5.68 21.95 -21.52
CA SER A 988 -4.52 22.85 -21.43
C SER A 988 -4.80 24.23 -21.99
N PHE A 989 -5.67 24.32 -23.00
CA PHE A 989 -6.04 25.56 -23.67
C PHE A 989 -6.60 26.60 -22.68
N LEU A 990 -7.53 26.17 -21.80
CA LEU A 990 -8.13 27.03 -20.77
C LEU A 990 -7.13 27.47 -19.69
N ASN A 991 -5.99 26.78 -19.57
CA ASN A 991 -4.89 27.11 -18.66
C ASN A 991 -3.73 27.86 -19.33
N LYS A 992 -3.86 28.20 -20.63
CA LYS A 992 -2.83 28.90 -21.42
C LYS A 992 -3.38 30.13 -22.13
N ALA A 993 -4.67 30.17 -22.48
CA ALA A 993 -5.33 31.31 -23.09
C ALA A 993 -5.34 32.53 -22.14
N PRO A 994 -4.94 33.75 -22.59
CA PRO A 994 -4.96 34.94 -21.75
C PRO A 994 -6.35 35.29 -21.20
N THR A 995 -6.38 35.91 -20.03
CA THR A 995 -7.63 36.24 -19.31
C THR A 995 -8.55 37.19 -20.09
N GLU A 996 -7.94 38.03 -20.93
CA GLU A 996 -8.53 39.01 -21.83
C GLU A 996 -9.30 38.35 -22.96
N TYR A 997 -8.76 37.24 -23.52
CA TYR A 997 -9.45 36.41 -24.50
C TYR A 997 -10.63 35.67 -23.85
N LEU A 998 -10.42 35.07 -22.67
CA LEU A 998 -11.52 34.42 -21.92
C LEU A 998 -12.61 35.43 -21.50
N GLY A 999 -12.25 36.70 -21.30
CA GLY A 999 -13.17 37.82 -21.12
C GLY A 999 -14.03 38.11 -22.35
N LEU A 1000 -13.43 38.13 -23.56
CA LEU A 1000 -14.17 38.28 -24.83
C LEU A 1000 -15.13 37.11 -25.09
N VAL A 1001 -14.71 35.87 -24.81
CA VAL A 1001 -15.59 34.70 -25.00
C VAL A 1001 -16.75 34.75 -24.00
N GLN A 1002 -16.50 35.15 -22.75
CA GLN A 1002 -17.57 35.29 -21.75
C GLN A 1002 -18.56 36.40 -22.11
N SER A 1003 -18.11 37.57 -22.57
CA SER A 1003 -19.02 38.70 -22.86
C SER A 1003 -20.05 38.38 -23.93
N VAL A 1004 -19.67 37.60 -24.97
CA VAL A 1004 -20.61 37.12 -25.99
C VAL A 1004 -21.61 36.12 -25.40
N LEU A 1005 -21.14 35.15 -24.60
CA LEU A 1005 -22.00 34.12 -24.03
C LEU A 1005 -22.99 34.69 -23.00
N ASP A 1006 -22.56 35.61 -22.14
CA ASP A 1006 -23.44 36.33 -21.21
C ASP A 1006 -24.54 37.12 -21.95
N ALA A 1007 -24.16 37.90 -22.98
CA ALA A 1007 -25.10 38.71 -23.76
C ALA A 1007 -26.19 37.88 -24.47
N THR A 1008 -25.94 36.60 -24.72
CA THR A 1008 -26.93 35.69 -25.33
C THR A 1008 -27.88 35.06 -24.32
N SER A 1009 -27.48 34.99 -23.05
CA SER A 1009 -28.30 34.39 -21.97
C SER A 1009 -29.51 35.25 -21.58
N THR A 1010 -29.36 36.58 -21.65
CA THR A 1010 -30.41 37.56 -21.29
C THR A 1010 -31.54 37.66 -22.33
N GLY A 1011 -31.39 37.05 -23.51
CA GLY A 1011 -32.39 37.08 -24.58
C GLY A 1011 -33.50 36.02 -24.50
N MET A 1012 -33.47 35.11 -23.50
CA MET A 1012 -34.43 33.99 -23.40
C MET A 1012 -35.57 34.19 -22.39
N GLU A 1013 -35.54 35.24 -21.56
CA GLU A 1013 -36.69 35.63 -20.74
C GLU A 1013 -37.54 36.69 -21.49
N GLY A 1014 -38.86 36.60 -21.36
CA GLY A 1014 -39.79 37.13 -22.35
C GLY A 1014 -39.92 38.65 -22.41
N SER A 1015 -39.11 39.30 -23.25
CA SER A 1015 -39.39 40.63 -23.81
C SER A 1015 -39.12 40.64 -25.31
N ALA A 1016 -39.96 41.34 -26.08
CA ALA A 1016 -39.66 41.63 -27.48
C ALA A 1016 -38.52 42.67 -27.57
N THR A 1017 -37.78 42.63 -28.69
CA THR A 1017 -36.77 43.64 -29.09
C THR A 1017 -35.75 44.03 -28.01
N ALA A 1018 -34.95 43.05 -27.57
CA ALA A 1018 -33.61 43.33 -27.07
C ALA A 1018 -32.62 43.20 -28.25
N GLU A 1019 -32.11 44.33 -28.76
CA GLU A 1019 -31.09 44.31 -29.81
C GLU A 1019 -29.77 43.78 -29.24
N VAL A 1020 -29.33 42.60 -29.70
CA VAL A 1020 -27.98 42.12 -29.42
C VAL A 1020 -27.01 43.00 -30.20
N GLY A 1021 -26.30 43.89 -29.49
CA GLY A 1021 -25.35 44.82 -30.10
C GLY A 1021 -24.36 44.11 -31.03
N ALA A 1022 -24.12 44.71 -32.20
CA ALA A 1022 -23.34 44.09 -33.27
C ALA A 1022 -21.95 43.65 -32.79
N LEU A 1023 -21.62 42.36 -32.98
CA LEU A 1023 -20.35 41.80 -32.54
C LEU A 1023 -19.18 42.45 -33.32
N THR A 1024 -18.26 43.09 -32.60
CA THR A 1024 -17.04 43.62 -33.22
C THR A 1024 -16.18 42.47 -33.75
N ALA A 1025 -15.38 42.71 -34.80
CA ALA A 1025 -14.55 41.68 -35.42
C ALA A 1025 -13.58 40.98 -34.45
N THR A 1026 -13.21 41.61 -33.32
CA THR A 1026 -12.49 40.98 -32.21
C THR A 1026 -13.29 39.90 -31.48
N HIS A 1027 -14.56 40.15 -31.14
CA HIS A 1027 -15.44 39.14 -30.55
C HIS A 1027 -15.70 38.00 -31.53
N VAL A 1028 -15.93 38.31 -32.81
CA VAL A 1028 -16.14 37.33 -33.88
C VAL A 1028 -14.94 36.39 -34.02
N LEU A 1029 -13.72 36.95 -34.06
CA LEU A 1029 -12.47 36.18 -34.09
C LEU A 1029 -12.33 35.32 -32.82
N ALA A 1030 -12.64 35.84 -31.64
CA ALA A 1030 -12.58 35.06 -30.41
C ALA A 1030 -13.55 33.86 -30.42
N MET A 1031 -14.77 34.04 -30.93
CA MET A 1031 -15.75 32.95 -31.04
C MET A 1031 -15.39 31.92 -32.11
N ASP A 1032 -14.76 32.31 -33.22
CA ASP A 1032 -14.27 31.39 -34.25
C ASP A 1032 -13.10 30.52 -33.72
N ILE A 1033 -12.18 31.11 -32.94
CA ILE A 1033 -11.12 30.37 -32.22
C ILE A 1033 -11.74 29.40 -31.19
N PHE A 1034 -12.70 29.87 -30.40
CA PHE A 1034 -13.38 29.05 -29.38
C PHE A 1034 -14.14 27.88 -30.01
N ALA A 1035 -14.83 28.09 -31.15
CA ALA A 1035 -15.51 27.04 -31.90
C ALA A 1035 -14.55 25.94 -32.39
N HIS A 1036 -13.36 26.31 -32.88
CA HIS A 1036 -12.34 25.32 -33.27
C HIS A 1036 -11.81 24.51 -32.07
N TRP A 1037 -11.71 25.11 -30.88
CA TRP A 1037 -11.38 24.38 -29.65
C TRP A 1037 -12.53 23.44 -29.21
N LEU A 1038 -13.79 23.88 -29.30
CA LEU A 1038 -14.95 23.04 -28.94
C LEU A 1038 -15.05 21.75 -29.77
N VAL A 1039 -14.64 21.78 -31.06
CA VAL A 1039 -14.53 20.55 -31.88
C VAL A 1039 -13.48 19.57 -31.32
N LEU A 1040 -12.40 20.06 -30.72
CA LEU A 1040 -11.46 19.18 -30.00
C LEU A 1040 -12.11 18.63 -28.72
N VAL A 1041 -12.88 19.43 -27.97
CA VAL A 1041 -13.62 18.97 -26.78
C VAL A 1041 -14.62 17.85 -27.13
N MET A 1042 -15.20 17.85 -28.34
CA MET A 1042 -16.06 16.74 -28.82
C MET A 1042 -15.32 15.40 -28.97
N LEU A 1043 -13.98 15.38 -28.90
CA LEU A 1043 -13.17 14.15 -28.82
C LEU A 1043 -13.11 13.56 -27.40
N LEU A 1044 -13.67 14.23 -26.37
CA LEU A 1044 -13.67 13.77 -24.96
C LEU A 1044 -14.97 13.10 -24.53
N ASP A 1045 -15.73 12.63 -25.51
CA ASP A 1045 -17.03 11.94 -25.39
C ASP A 1045 -17.03 10.68 -24.50
N GLY A 1046 -15.85 10.11 -24.19
CA GLY A 1046 -15.70 8.99 -23.23
C GLY A 1046 -15.55 9.43 -21.75
N VAL A 1047 -15.26 10.71 -21.51
CA VAL A 1047 -15.00 11.24 -20.16
C VAL A 1047 -16.29 11.78 -19.56
N TRP A 1048 -16.87 11.06 -18.58
CA TRP A 1048 -18.23 11.33 -18.08
C TRP A 1048 -18.49 12.73 -17.50
N TRP A 1049 -17.44 13.46 -17.10
CA TRP A 1049 -17.52 14.83 -16.55
C TRP A 1049 -17.17 15.93 -17.57
N ILE A 1050 -16.90 15.57 -18.83
CA ILE A 1050 -16.61 16.46 -19.97
C ILE A 1050 -17.54 16.18 -21.17
N GLY A 1051 -18.05 14.95 -21.27
CA GLY A 1051 -18.93 14.50 -22.35
C GLY A 1051 -20.14 15.41 -22.55
N GLY A 1052 -20.53 15.57 -23.81
CA GLY A 1052 -21.63 16.46 -24.23
C GLY A 1052 -21.27 17.96 -24.33
N ILE A 1053 -20.35 18.48 -23.48
CA ILE A 1053 -20.07 19.93 -23.39
C ILE A 1053 -19.70 20.54 -24.76
N GLY A 1054 -18.73 19.93 -25.44
CA GLY A 1054 -18.22 20.44 -26.73
C GLY A 1054 -19.29 20.50 -27.82
N GLN A 1055 -20.21 19.53 -27.86
CA GLN A 1055 -21.31 19.53 -28.83
C GLN A 1055 -22.39 20.55 -28.44
N TRP A 1056 -22.74 20.63 -27.15
CA TRP A 1056 -23.77 21.55 -26.66
C TRP A 1056 -23.40 23.02 -26.90
N GLU A 1057 -22.23 23.45 -26.39
CA GLU A 1057 -21.84 24.86 -26.51
C GLU A 1057 -21.52 25.24 -27.97
N LEU A 1058 -21.01 24.31 -28.80
CA LEU A 1058 -20.84 24.58 -30.24
C LEU A 1058 -22.18 24.80 -30.95
N GLY A 1059 -23.23 24.07 -30.57
CA GLY A 1059 -24.60 24.30 -31.04
C GLY A 1059 -25.13 25.69 -30.69
N GLN A 1060 -24.81 26.20 -29.50
CA GLN A 1060 -25.16 27.57 -29.08
C GLN A 1060 -24.35 28.62 -29.85
N VAL A 1061 -23.03 28.45 -29.98
CA VAL A 1061 -22.16 29.36 -30.76
C VAL A 1061 -22.59 29.42 -32.23
N LEU A 1062 -23.02 28.28 -32.81
CA LEU A 1062 -23.61 28.21 -34.15
C LEU A 1062 -24.90 29.04 -34.27
N ALA A 1063 -25.79 28.99 -33.28
CA ALA A 1063 -27.02 29.78 -33.29
C ALA A 1063 -26.74 31.29 -33.24
N VAL A 1064 -25.73 31.72 -32.47
CA VAL A 1064 -25.35 33.13 -32.30
C VAL A 1064 -24.65 33.68 -33.54
N LEU A 1065 -23.74 32.93 -34.17
CA LEU A 1065 -23.05 33.39 -35.37
C LEU A 1065 -23.98 33.42 -36.60
N LYS A 1066 -24.97 32.52 -36.67
CA LYS A 1066 -25.95 32.49 -37.77
C LYS A 1066 -26.96 33.63 -37.76
N THR A 1067 -27.21 34.28 -36.63
CA THR A 1067 -28.13 35.44 -36.56
C THR A 1067 -27.46 36.77 -36.89
N GLN A 1068 -26.13 36.82 -37.07
CA GLN A 1068 -25.40 38.05 -37.43
C GLN A 1068 -24.53 37.94 -38.71
N ASP A 1069 -24.35 36.73 -39.29
CA ASP A 1069 -23.37 36.38 -40.35
C ASP A 1069 -22.08 37.25 -40.39
N PRO A 1070 -21.33 37.33 -39.29
CA PRO A 1070 -20.22 38.27 -39.19
C PRO A 1070 -18.92 37.76 -39.85
N LEU A 1071 -19.00 36.65 -40.60
CA LEU A 1071 -17.87 35.94 -41.20
C LEU A 1071 -17.91 35.94 -42.75
N GLY A 1072 -18.95 36.49 -43.38
CA GLY A 1072 -19.09 36.52 -44.85
C GLY A 1072 -19.26 35.13 -45.47
N LEU A 1073 -19.83 34.19 -44.72
CA LEU A 1073 -19.93 32.79 -45.15
C LEU A 1073 -21.03 32.60 -46.21
N ALA A 1074 -22.11 33.39 -46.15
CA ALA A 1074 -23.17 33.34 -47.16
C ALA A 1074 -22.70 33.84 -48.55
N GLU A 1075 -21.78 34.81 -48.62
CA GLU A 1075 -21.27 35.35 -49.90
C GLU A 1075 -20.24 34.45 -50.58
N THR A 1076 -19.51 33.63 -49.80
CA THR A 1076 -18.39 32.82 -50.30
C THR A 1076 -18.76 31.38 -50.62
N GLY A 1077 -19.84 30.85 -50.05
CA GLY A 1077 -20.28 29.47 -50.25
C GLY A 1077 -19.37 28.40 -49.64
N GLU A 1078 -18.33 28.78 -48.89
CA GLU A 1078 -17.48 27.82 -48.17
C GLU A 1078 -18.18 27.32 -46.90
N THR A 1079 -18.22 26.00 -46.70
CA THR A 1079 -18.76 25.42 -45.47
C THR A 1079 -17.83 25.67 -44.29
N TRP A 1080 -18.34 26.32 -43.23
CA TRP A 1080 -17.58 26.55 -42.00
C TRP A 1080 -17.24 25.21 -41.33
N TRP A 1081 -15.98 25.01 -40.97
CA TRP A 1081 -15.51 23.71 -40.50
C TRP A 1081 -16.09 23.29 -39.14
N PRO A 1082 -16.21 24.16 -38.12
CA PRO A 1082 -16.90 23.82 -36.87
C PRO A 1082 -18.37 23.44 -37.07
N GLU A 1083 -19.10 24.12 -37.98
CA GLU A 1083 -20.46 23.69 -38.35
C GLU A 1083 -20.47 22.29 -38.97
N SER A 1084 -19.56 22.05 -39.92
CA SER A 1084 -19.45 20.77 -40.61
C SER A 1084 -19.16 19.63 -39.62
N MET A 1085 -18.29 19.86 -38.64
CA MET A 1085 -17.95 18.88 -37.60
C MET A 1085 -19.07 18.68 -36.57
N TYR A 1086 -19.82 19.74 -36.23
CA TYR A 1086 -21.03 19.65 -35.40
C TYR A 1086 -22.09 18.76 -36.07
N LEU A 1087 -22.39 19.02 -37.35
CA LEU A 1087 -23.33 18.21 -38.14
C LEU A 1087 -22.88 16.75 -38.22
N VAL A 1088 -21.61 16.49 -38.56
CA VAL A 1088 -21.05 15.13 -38.60
C VAL A 1088 -21.17 14.42 -37.25
N LYS A 1089 -20.83 15.06 -36.12
CA LYS A 1089 -20.98 14.42 -34.79
C LYS A 1089 -22.44 14.15 -34.44
N ARG A 1090 -23.38 15.02 -34.84
CA ARG A 1090 -24.82 14.82 -34.64
C ARG A 1090 -25.34 13.60 -35.41
N GLU A 1091 -25.02 13.46 -36.69
CA GLU A 1091 -25.42 12.29 -37.49
C GLU A 1091 -24.73 11.00 -36.99
N LEU A 1092 -23.48 11.08 -36.50
CA LEU A 1092 -22.78 9.96 -35.86
C LEU A 1092 -23.33 9.60 -34.47
N SER A 1093 -24.16 10.43 -33.84
CA SER A 1093 -24.69 10.21 -32.48
C SER A 1093 -26.18 10.55 -32.41
N PRO A 1094 -27.08 9.75 -33.04
CA PRO A 1094 -28.52 10.02 -33.11
C PRO A 1094 -29.25 9.93 -31.75
N SER A 1095 -28.54 9.59 -30.67
CA SER A 1095 -29.00 9.66 -29.28
C SER A 1095 -28.50 10.91 -28.53
N ALA A 1096 -27.85 11.85 -29.22
CA ALA A 1096 -27.51 13.19 -28.74
C ALA A 1096 -28.60 14.21 -29.14
N PRO A 1097 -28.69 15.39 -28.48
CA PRO A 1097 -29.76 16.37 -28.71
C PRO A 1097 -29.55 17.26 -29.95
#